data_AF-A0A4R6X0N1-F1
#
_entry.id   AF-A0A4R6X0N1-F1
#
_cell.length_a   1.000
_cell.length_b   1.000
_cell.length_c   1.000
_cell.angle_alpha   90.00
_cell.angle_beta   90.00
_cell.angle_gamma   90.00
#
_symmetry.space_group_name_H-M   'P 1'
#
loop_
_entity.id
_entity.type
_entity.pdbx_description
1 polymer ?
#
loop_
_entity_poly.entity_id
_entity_poly.type
_entity_poly.pdbx_seq_one_letter_code
_entity_poly.pdbx_strand_id
1 'polypeptide(L)'
;MALGNLSFLVPWMLAVLAALPVLWWLLRLTPPSPKRIRFPAIRLLFGLRPREETPHRTPWWLILLRVCVAGFIILALAHPVWNAGRDFARGGQVLIVIDNGWAAAPHWPTMMNAAGDIVDRADREGRTIYLLPTALVLGQNAFSPPNGLAPAQAKSALAGLAPQAWPADRALATQALIAWRAANPEIARDLNITWLSDGVALPGAQDADFAAALGTIGHLEIVAPRELPMVLRPAEIGAAEMSVRLERAMVGAAQEVALRLRDQEGRVIGTAGASFAATANATEAKIALPLELRGRIGAIAIDDALGDNTHAAALTLLDDSVGSRPVGVITDNPAAARQPLLGELYYVERALQPANELRVGNAETLLGQSLAVMILPDSTALSEADRAALERWVAGGGMLIRFAGQRLAVNGNDGDSLLPVHLRQGDRVLGGALSWSEPTSLAPFPANSPFAGLAIPPEVKVNRQVLAEPDIELGSRTWARLGDGTPLVTGAKTGDGYKVLFHVSANAEWSDLALSGLFVEMLERLLQLAAGMPQAAAEETTPLPPSQILDGYGRLGPAPSSLTPLPPATLRDQAVGPQHPPGLYGPAKGRRALNLGAGLPPVTPLALDSAPLSASGAIDWKPWLLLLAGLLLIVDGIVSLLLRGLVGRRRQGAALGTGAALALLLLLGGTAFQPRAAEAQSGTRNIVQPMTDEEIIAATETTRLAYVRTGVPTVDATSRAGLIGLTTILIERTSTDVGEPVGIDLNVDTLDFYPVLYWPIAGTGQTLNEHAVAGINRYIAGGGLILFDTADQNITGIGGGMGPGVMRLQELAGGLDIPPLVPVGGDHVLTRAFYLLKDFPGRWVGGTLWVETPQTRVNDGVASVIVGSNDFAAAWAIDDYGQPMFPVTPGGERQREIAYRFGVNLVMYALTGNYKSDQVHVPAILERLGQ
;
A
#
# COMPACT_ATOMS: atom_id res chain seq x y z
N MET A 1 -31.59 -45.30 -28.97
CA MET A 1 -32.93 -44.94 -29.51
C MET A 1 -33.23 -43.52 -29.06
N ALA A 2 -33.61 -42.62 -29.98
CA ALA A 2 -33.91 -41.22 -29.67
C ALA A 2 -35.41 -40.93 -29.85
N LEU A 3 -35.99 -40.19 -28.91
CA LEU A 3 -37.37 -39.70 -28.90
C LEU A 3 -37.31 -38.18 -28.72
N GLY A 4 -37.24 -37.45 -29.83
CA GLY A 4 -36.97 -36.00 -29.81
C GLY A 4 -35.59 -35.70 -29.22
N ASN A 5 -35.54 -34.83 -28.20
CA ASN A 5 -34.31 -34.48 -27.49
C ASN A 5 -33.90 -35.49 -26.41
N LEU A 6 -34.71 -36.53 -26.14
CA LEU A 6 -34.40 -37.56 -25.15
C LEU A 6 -33.85 -38.82 -25.83
N SER A 7 -32.64 -39.21 -25.47
CA SER A 7 -31.97 -40.41 -25.99
C SER A 7 -31.77 -41.43 -24.88
N PHE A 8 -32.13 -42.70 -25.13
CA PHE A 8 -31.86 -43.82 -24.23
C PHE A 8 -30.63 -44.58 -24.74
N LEU A 9 -29.57 -44.63 -23.91
CA LEU A 9 -28.33 -45.34 -24.27
C LEU A 9 -28.50 -46.85 -24.19
N VAL A 10 -29.38 -47.34 -23.31
CA VAL A 10 -29.66 -48.77 -23.10
C VAL A 10 -31.15 -49.03 -23.33
N PRO A 11 -31.66 -48.88 -24.58
CA PRO A 11 -33.10 -48.86 -24.84
C PRO A 11 -33.79 -50.20 -24.57
N TRP A 12 -33.07 -51.31 -24.65
CA TRP A 12 -33.62 -52.64 -24.36
C TRP A 12 -34.04 -52.80 -22.89
N MET A 13 -33.48 -51.99 -21.98
CA MET A 13 -33.89 -51.98 -20.56
C MET A 13 -35.35 -51.55 -20.40
N LEU A 14 -35.87 -50.71 -21.31
CA LEU A 14 -37.28 -50.29 -21.28
C LEU A 14 -38.24 -51.47 -21.47
N ALA A 15 -37.82 -52.56 -22.11
CA ALA A 15 -38.64 -53.77 -22.24
C ALA A 15 -38.95 -54.41 -20.87
N VAL A 16 -38.09 -54.21 -19.86
CA VAL A 16 -38.30 -54.72 -18.50
C VAL A 16 -39.50 -54.04 -17.82
N LEU A 17 -39.92 -52.85 -18.24
CA LEU A 17 -41.13 -52.20 -17.75
C LEU A 17 -42.38 -53.07 -17.97
N ALA A 18 -42.39 -53.90 -19.02
CA ALA A 18 -43.49 -54.84 -19.29
C ALA A 18 -43.62 -55.96 -18.24
N ALA A 19 -42.57 -56.20 -17.42
CA ALA A 19 -42.59 -57.18 -16.34
C ALA A 19 -43.13 -56.62 -15.00
N LEU A 20 -43.34 -55.30 -14.88
CA LEU A 20 -43.88 -54.67 -13.65
C LEU A 20 -45.23 -55.24 -13.17
N PRO A 21 -46.19 -55.64 -14.04
CA PRO A 21 -47.43 -56.27 -13.59
C PRO A 21 -47.22 -57.61 -12.85
N VAL A 22 -46.18 -58.36 -13.23
CA VAL A 22 -45.79 -59.61 -12.54
C VAL A 22 -45.27 -59.31 -11.14
N LEU A 23 -44.46 -58.24 -11.01
CA LEU A 23 -43.97 -57.76 -9.72
C LEU A 23 -45.13 -57.33 -8.81
N TRP A 24 -46.12 -56.63 -9.36
CA TRP A 24 -47.34 -56.26 -8.65
C TRP A 24 -48.11 -57.49 -8.12
N TRP A 25 -48.24 -58.53 -8.95
CA TRP A 25 -48.90 -59.77 -8.57
C TRP A 25 -48.13 -60.52 -7.47
N LEU A 26 -46.81 -60.62 -7.57
CA LEU A 26 -45.94 -61.27 -6.58
C LEU A 26 -45.98 -60.55 -5.21
N LEU A 27 -45.90 -59.21 -5.21
CA LEU A 27 -45.94 -58.39 -3.99
C LEU A 27 -47.32 -58.39 -3.30
N ARG A 28 -48.38 -58.73 -4.04
CA ARG A 28 -49.73 -58.89 -3.49
C ARG A 28 -49.91 -60.18 -2.68
N LEU A 29 -49.04 -61.18 -2.91
CA LEU A 29 -49.16 -62.53 -2.33
C LEU A 29 -48.39 -62.71 -1.00
N THR A 30 -47.67 -61.70 -0.51
CA THR A 30 -46.92 -61.76 0.76
C THR A 30 -47.72 -61.09 1.88
N PRO A 31 -48.40 -61.87 2.76
CA PRO A 31 -49.13 -61.29 3.88
C PRO A 31 -48.17 -60.61 4.87
N PRO A 32 -48.56 -59.48 5.50
CA PRO A 32 -47.78 -58.89 6.59
C PRO A 32 -47.68 -59.89 7.76
N SER A 33 -46.55 -59.89 8.47
CA SER A 33 -46.32 -60.81 9.58
C SER A 33 -47.34 -60.60 10.71
N PRO A 34 -47.88 -61.70 11.30
CA PRO A 34 -48.93 -61.60 12.31
C PRO A 34 -48.42 -60.88 13.57
N LYS A 35 -49.20 -59.89 14.06
CA LYS A 35 -48.93 -59.19 15.33
C LYS A 35 -49.28 -60.10 16.50
N ARG A 36 -48.30 -60.46 17.32
CA ARG A 36 -48.53 -61.17 18.59
C ARG A 36 -48.96 -60.16 19.66
N ILE A 37 -50.22 -60.19 20.06
CA ILE A 37 -50.73 -59.40 21.19
C ILE A 37 -50.59 -60.25 22.46
N ARG A 38 -49.92 -59.74 23.50
CA ARG A 38 -49.89 -60.40 24.81
C ARG A 38 -51.24 -60.18 25.48
N PHE A 39 -52.06 -61.23 25.56
CA PHE A 39 -53.35 -61.22 26.23
C PHE A 39 -53.22 -61.82 27.63
N PRO A 40 -53.34 -61.04 28.72
CA PRO A 40 -53.22 -61.55 30.08
C PRO A 40 -54.59 -61.97 30.60
N ALA A 41 -55.04 -63.19 30.26
CA ALA A 41 -55.96 -64.02 31.07
C ALA A 41 -56.30 -65.33 30.35
N ILE A 42 -55.63 -66.42 30.73
CA ILE A 42 -55.94 -67.80 30.30
C ILE A 42 -57.30 -68.31 30.83
N ARG A 43 -58.01 -67.54 31.68
CA ARG A 43 -59.26 -67.99 32.34
C ARG A 43 -60.56 -67.83 31.53
N LEU A 44 -60.58 -67.07 30.43
CA LEU A 44 -61.80 -66.78 29.64
C LEU A 44 -61.91 -67.57 28.32
N LEU A 45 -60.99 -68.50 28.05
CA LEU A 45 -60.85 -69.16 26.75
C LEU A 45 -61.48 -70.58 26.65
N PHE A 46 -62.07 -71.12 27.72
CA PHE A 46 -62.84 -72.36 27.61
C PHE A 46 -64.23 -72.08 27.01
N GLY A 47 -64.31 -72.03 25.67
CA GLY A 47 -65.59 -72.02 24.93
C GLY A 47 -65.61 -71.21 23.63
N LEU A 48 -64.58 -70.42 23.33
CA LEU A 48 -64.56 -69.59 22.12
C LEU A 48 -63.97 -70.36 20.93
N ARG A 49 -64.79 -70.63 19.93
CA ARG A 49 -64.33 -71.11 18.61
C ARG A 49 -63.42 -70.05 17.99
N PRO A 50 -62.20 -70.40 17.53
CA PRO A 50 -61.35 -69.46 16.81
C PRO A 50 -62.07 -69.00 15.55
N ARG A 51 -62.35 -67.71 15.43
CA ARG A 51 -62.75 -67.12 14.17
C ARG A 51 -61.45 -66.87 13.40
N GLU A 52 -61.20 -67.63 12.35
CA GLU A 52 -60.09 -67.38 11.43
C GLU A 52 -60.29 -65.99 10.79
N GLU A 53 -59.60 -64.99 11.31
CA GLU A 53 -59.43 -63.73 10.59
C GLU A 53 -58.31 -63.92 9.57
N THR A 54 -58.70 -63.90 8.30
CA THR A 54 -57.77 -63.95 7.18
C THR A 54 -56.89 -62.68 7.16
N PRO A 55 -55.60 -62.79 6.82
CA PRO A 55 -54.68 -61.65 6.85
C PRO A 55 -55.15 -60.52 5.93
N HIS A 56 -55.20 -59.30 6.46
CA HIS A 56 -55.42 -58.09 5.68
C HIS A 56 -54.35 -57.97 4.58
N ARG A 57 -54.78 -57.98 3.31
CA ARG A 57 -53.92 -57.79 2.14
C ARG A 57 -53.05 -56.53 2.29
N THR A 58 -51.85 -56.57 1.74
CA THR A 58 -50.96 -55.39 1.63
C THR A 58 -51.74 -54.23 1.01
N PRO A 59 -51.72 -53.01 1.61
CA PRO A 59 -52.40 -51.86 1.06
C PRO A 59 -51.96 -51.62 -0.40
N TRP A 60 -52.92 -51.46 -1.31
CA TRP A 60 -52.64 -51.38 -2.75
C TRP A 60 -51.72 -50.21 -3.13
N TRP A 61 -51.78 -49.11 -2.37
CA TRP A 61 -50.94 -47.93 -2.57
C TRP A 61 -49.45 -48.18 -2.24
N LEU A 62 -49.13 -49.12 -1.34
CA LEU A 62 -47.74 -49.54 -1.10
C LEU A 62 -47.18 -50.36 -2.26
N ILE A 63 -48.03 -51.20 -2.85
CA ILE A 63 -47.64 -51.95 -4.04
C ILE A 63 -47.39 -50.97 -5.20
N LEU A 64 -48.24 -49.95 -5.35
CA LEU A 64 -48.04 -48.87 -6.31
C LEU A 64 -46.71 -48.14 -6.07
N LEU A 65 -46.41 -47.75 -4.83
CA LEU A 65 -45.15 -47.11 -4.46
C LEU A 65 -43.93 -47.96 -4.89
N ARG A 66 -43.95 -49.26 -4.60
CA ARG A 66 -42.86 -50.19 -4.96
C ARG A 66 -42.73 -50.39 -6.45
N VAL A 67 -43.85 -50.44 -7.18
CA VAL A 67 -43.85 -50.48 -8.64
C VAL A 67 -43.27 -49.18 -9.22
N CYS A 68 -43.57 -48.01 -8.64
CA CYS A 68 -42.95 -46.74 -9.03
C CYS A 68 -41.45 -46.72 -8.78
N VAL A 69 -40.98 -47.20 -7.61
CA VAL A 69 -39.55 -47.37 -7.32
C VAL A 69 -38.88 -48.23 -8.39
N ALA A 70 -39.42 -49.42 -8.66
CA ALA A 70 -38.88 -50.32 -9.68
C ALA A 70 -38.90 -49.67 -11.07
N GLY A 71 -39.97 -48.94 -11.41
CA GLY A 71 -40.08 -48.17 -12.65
C GLY A 71 -38.98 -47.12 -12.79
N PHE A 72 -38.72 -46.33 -11.74
CA PHE A 72 -37.63 -45.34 -11.75
C PHE A 72 -36.25 -45.97 -11.85
N ILE A 73 -36.02 -47.12 -11.20
CA ILE A 73 -34.76 -47.87 -11.34
C ILE A 73 -34.58 -48.36 -12.78
N ILE A 74 -35.61 -48.96 -13.38
CA ILE A 74 -35.57 -49.44 -14.77
C ILE A 74 -35.34 -48.27 -15.74
N LEU A 75 -36.04 -47.15 -15.55
CA LEU A 75 -35.84 -45.94 -16.34
C LEU A 75 -34.41 -45.39 -16.17
N ALA A 76 -33.86 -45.37 -14.95
CA ALA A 76 -32.49 -44.94 -14.71
C ALA A 76 -31.46 -45.86 -15.41
N LEU A 77 -31.70 -47.17 -15.38
CA LEU A 77 -30.84 -48.16 -16.04
C LEU A 77 -30.93 -48.10 -17.57
N ALA A 78 -32.04 -47.60 -18.13
CA ALA A 78 -32.15 -47.28 -19.55
C ALA A 78 -31.27 -46.08 -19.98
N HIS A 79 -30.70 -45.37 -19.00
CA HIS A 79 -29.77 -44.24 -19.17
C HIS A 79 -30.33 -43.11 -20.07
N PRO A 80 -31.42 -42.45 -19.64
CA PRO A 80 -32.01 -41.33 -20.37
C PRO A 80 -31.10 -40.10 -20.31
N VAL A 81 -30.64 -39.65 -21.47
CA VAL A 81 -29.84 -38.44 -21.64
C VAL A 81 -30.61 -37.46 -22.50
N TRP A 82 -30.84 -36.26 -21.97
CA TRP A 82 -31.42 -35.15 -22.72
C TRP A 82 -30.32 -34.47 -23.54
N ASN A 83 -30.59 -34.07 -24.78
CA ASN A 83 -29.67 -33.40 -25.70
C ASN A 83 -28.32 -34.12 -25.87
N ALA A 84 -28.32 -35.44 -26.09
CA ALA A 84 -27.10 -36.25 -26.21
C ALA A 84 -26.18 -35.92 -27.42
N GLY A 85 -26.44 -34.84 -28.17
CA GLY A 85 -25.77 -34.47 -29.41
C GLY A 85 -26.24 -35.26 -30.63
N ARG A 86 -25.89 -34.79 -31.84
CA ARG A 86 -26.10 -35.54 -33.09
C ARG A 86 -25.00 -36.59 -33.28
N ASP A 87 -25.33 -37.67 -33.98
CA ASP A 87 -24.37 -38.70 -34.41
C ASP A 87 -23.30 -38.10 -35.34
N PHE A 88 -22.12 -38.71 -35.39
CA PHE A 88 -21.03 -38.24 -36.25
C PHE A 88 -21.40 -38.32 -37.73
N ALA A 89 -20.96 -37.33 -38.52
CA ALA A 89 -21.30 -37.23 -39.94
C ALA A 89 -20.76 -38.39 -40.80
N ARG A 90 -19.65 -38.99 -40.39
CA ARG A 90 -19.00 -40.13 -41.07
C ARG A 90 -18.79 -41.30 -40.10
N GLY A 91 -18.56 -42.50 -40.62
CA GLY A 91 -18.27 -43.70 -39.83
C GLY A 91 -16.86 -43.80 -39.24
N GLY A 92 -15.93 -42.90 -39.61
CA GLY A 92 -14.52 -42.97 -39.24
C GLY A 92 -14.19 -42.58 -37.80
N GLN A 93 -12.91 -42.68 -37.46
CA GLN A 93 -12.37 -42.33 -36.13
C GLN A 93 -12.52 -40.82 -35.84
N VAL A 94 -12.31 -40.40 -34.59
CA VAL A 94 -12.52 -39.01 -34.15
C VAL A 94 -11.18 -38.33 -33.84
N LEU A 95 -10.98 -37.11 -34.33
CA LEU A 95 -9.84 -36.26 -33.98
C LEU A 95 -10.37 -34.98 -33.33
N ILE A 96 -9.96 -34.74 -32.08
CA ILE A 96 -10.29 -33.51 -31.34
C ILE A 96 -9.04 -32.64 -31.35
N VAL A 97 -9.14 -31.48 -32.00
CA VAL A 97 -8.11 -30.44 -31.99
C VAL A 97 -8.53 -29.39 -30.98
N ILE A 98 -7.63 -29.01 -30.07
CA ILE A 98 -7.95 -28.09 -28.98
C ILE A 98 -6.93 -26.97 -28.96
N ASP A 99 -7.41 -25.73 -29.13
CA ASP A 99 -6.60 -24.57 -28.83
C ASP A 99 -6.41 -24.45 -27.32
N ASN A 100 -5.15 -24.57 -26.87
CA ASN A 100 -4.76 -24.51 -25.46
C ASN A 100 -3.71 -23.41 -25.21
N GLY A 101 -3.68 -22.36 -26.05
CA GLY A 101 -2.88 -21.16 -25.79
C GLY A 101 -3.53 -20.24 -24.75
N TRP A 102 -2.90 -19.09 -24.51
CA TRP A 102 -3.36 -18.11 -23.50
C TRP A 102 -4.81 -17.66 -23.72
N ALA A 103 -5.26 -17.56 -24.98
CA ALA A 103 -6.58 -17.07 -25.34
C ALA A 103 -7.71 -18.07 -25.01
N ALA A 104 -7.38 -19.35 -24.82
CA ALA A 104 -8.35 -20.40 -24.49
C ALA A 104 -8.74 -20.40 -23.00
N ALA A 105 -7.93 -19.81 -22.12
CA ALA A 105 -8.11 -19.88 -20.67
C ALA A 105 -9.48 -19.36 -20.15
N PRO A 106 -10.03 -18.22 -20.64
CA PRO A 106 -11.38 -17.75 -20.35
C PRO A 106 -12.47 -18.82 -20.49
N HIS A 107 -12.43 -19.52 -21.62
CA HIS A 107 -13.49 -20.44 -22.03
C HIS A 107 -13.12 -21.91 -21.78
N TRP A 108 -12.00 -22.15 -21.09
CA TRP A 108 -11.44 -23.48 -20.91
C TRP A 108 -12.44 -24.48 -20.29
N PRO A 109 -13.20 -24.14 -19.23
CA PRO A 109 -14.19 -25.07 -18.68
C PRO A 109 -15.25 -25.47 -19.72
N THR A 110 -15.72 -24.51 -20.53
CA THR A 110 -16.71 -24.74 -21.58
C THR A 110 -16.13 -25.58 -22.72
N MET A 111 -14.89 -25.32 -23.14
CA MET A 111 -14.18 -26.13 -24.14
C MET A 111 -13.96 -27.56 -23.67
N MET A 112 -13.55 -27.76 -22.41
CA MET A 112 -13.35 -29.10 -21.84
C MET A 112 -14.66 -29.88 -21.71
N ASN A 113 -15.76 -29.21 -21.36
CA ASN A 113 -17.08 -29.84 -21.35
C ASN A 113 -17.51 -30.26 -22.76
N ALA A 114 -17.32 -29.40 -23.77
CA ALA A 114 -17.60 -29.73 -25.17
C ALA A 114 -16.71 -30.88 -25.68
N ALA A 115 -15.43 -30.91 -25.32
CA ALA A 115 -14.52 -32.02 -25.62
C ALA A 115 -14.98 -33.32 -24.95
N GLY A 116 -15.41 -33.24 -23.68
CA GLY A 116 -15.97 -34.35 -22.91
C GLY A 116 -17.20 -34.95 -23.58
N ASP A 117 -18.12 -34.13 -24.08
CA ASP A 117 -19.29 -34.58 -24.82
C ASP A 117 -18.93 -35.31 -26.12
N ILE A 118 -17.91 -34.84 -26.83
CA ILE A 118 -17.41 -35.51 -28.04
C ILE A 118 -16.84 -36.89 -27.68
N VAL A 119 -16.09 -37.00 -26.58
CA VAL A 119 -15.58 -38.29 -26.08
C VAL A 119 -16.72 -39.21 -25.65
N ASP A 120 -17.71 -38.72 -24.91
CA ASP A 120 -18.87 -39.51 -24.48
C ASP A 120 -19.75 -39.93 -25.67
N ARG A 121 -19.78 -39.16 -26.78
CA ARG A 121 -20.38 -39.59 -28.05
C ARG A 121 -19.59 -40.72 -28.70
N ALA A 122 -18.27 -40.57 -28.80
CA ALA A 122 -17.39 -41.58 -29.39
C ALA A 122 -17.39 -42.90 -28.60
N ASP A 123 -17.55 -42.84 -27.27
CA ASP A 123 -17.67 -44.01 -26.40
C ASP A 123 -18.89 -44.87 -26.74
N ARG A 124 -20.04 -44.23 -26.99
CA ARG A 124 -21.28 -44.94 -27.37
C ARG A 124 -21.17 -45.69 -28.68
N GLU A 125 -20.37 -45.17 -29.59
CA GLU A 125 -20.14 -45.76 -30.92
C GLU A 125 -18.88 -46.65 -30.96
N GLY A 126 -18.15 -46.78 -29.84
CA GLY A 126 -16.93 -47.59 -29.74
C GLY A 126 -15.78 -47.10 -30.63
N ARG A 127 -15.65 -45.78 -30.82
CA ARG A 127 -14.69 -45.18 -31.75
C ARG A 127 -13.38 -44.78 -31.07
N THR A 128 -12.27 -44.94 -31.78
CA THR A 128 -10.95 -44.42 -31.37
C THR A 128 -10.90 -42.90 -31.49
N ILE A 129 -10.28 -42.26 -30.51
CA ILE A 129 -10.11 -40.80 -30.43
C ILE A 129 -8.64 -40.42 -30.51
N TYR A 130 -8.32 -39.39 -31.29
CA TYR A 130 -7.03 -38.72 -31.29
C TYR A 130 -7.17 -37.32 -30.70
N LEU A 131 -6.18 -36.88 -29.94
CA LEU A 131 -6.14 -35.54 -29.35
C LEU A 131 -4.94 -34.77 -29.90
N LEU A 132 -5.15 -33.52 -30.29
CA LEU A 132 -4.10 -32.62 -30.76
C LEU A 132 -4.26 -31.24 -30.10
N PRO A 133 -3.48 -30.92 -29.05
CA PRO A 133 -3.35 -29.54 -28.58
C PRO A 133 -2.56 -28.69 -29.58
N THR A 134 -2.82 -27.38 -29.65
CA THR A 134 -2.15 -26.46 -30.60
C THR A 134 -1.10 -25.55 -29.96
N ALA A 135 -0.89 -25.61 -28.65
CA ALA A 135 0.22 -24.96 -27.93
C ALA A 135 1.12 -26.03 -27.28
N LEU A 136 2.43 -25.89 -27.47
CA LEU A 136 3.43 -26.76 -26.86
C LEU A 136 3.41 -26.63 -25.34
N VAL A 137 3.76 -27.71 -24.63
CA VAL A 137 3.95 -27.71 -23.17
C VAL A 137 5.32 -27.11 -22.83
N LEU A 138 5.46 -26.55 -21.63
CA LEU A 138 6.69 -25.96 -21.11
C LEU A 138 7.93 -26.82 -21.41
N GLY A 139 8.96 -26.20 -22.00
CA GLY A 139 10.23 -26.86 -22.33
C GLY A 139 10.21 -27.79 -23.56
N GLN A 140 9.06 -27.97 -24.24
CA GLN A 140 8.99 -28.72 -25.49
C GLN A 140 9.28 -27.84 -26.70
N ASN A 141 9.83 -28.46 -27.76
CA ASN A 141 10.13 -27.79 -29.04
C ASN A 141 9.33 -28.37 -30.23
N ALA A 142 8.57 -29.45 -30.01
CA ALA A 142 7.79 -30.12 -31.05
C ALA A 142 6.58 -30.84 -30.42
N PHE A 143 5.48 -30.96 -31.19
CA PHE A 143 4.29 -31.68 -30.74
C PHE A 143 4.54 -33.18 -30.68
N SER A 144 3.95 -33.83 -29.68
CA SER A 144 3.86 -35.29 -29.66
C SER A 144 2.82 -35.75 -30.70
N PRO A 145 3.10 -36.81 -31.49
CA PRO A 145 2.15 -37.32 -32.46
C PRO A 145 0.84 -37.76 -31.78
N PRO A 146 -0.33 -37.49 -32.37
CA PRO A 146 -1.60 -37.97 -31.83
C PRO A 146 -1.64 -39.50 -31.74
N ASN A 147 -1.77 -40.03 -30.54
CA ASN A 147 -1.95 -41.47 -30.33
C ASN A 147 -3.43 -41.82 -30.33
N GLY A 148 -3.77 -43.01 -30.87
CA GLY A 148 -5.13 -43.52 -30.83
C GLY A 148 -5.49 -43.94 -29.41
N LEU A 149 -6.46 -43.25 -28.80
CA LEU A 149 -6.89 -43.49 -27.43
C LEU A 149 -8.26 -44.16 -27.41
N ALA A 150 -8.44 -45.09 -26.47
CA ALA A 150 -9.77 -45.54 -26.09
C ALA A 150 -10.52 -44.39 -25.37
N PRO A 151 -11.86 -44.32 -25.43
CA PRO A 151 -12.63 -43.22 -24.85
C PRO A 151 -12.34 -42.93 -23.38
N ALA A 152 -12.19 -43.96 -22.54
CA ALA A 152 -11.80 -43.78 -21.13
C ALA A 152 -10.40 -43.15 -20.97
N GLN A 153 -9.44 -43.51 -21.82
CA GLN A 153 -8.09 -42.92 -21.82
C GLN A 153 -8.12 -41.49 -22.35
N ALA A 154 -8.91 -41.22 -23.39
CA ALA A 154 -9.11 -39.87 -23.92
C ALA A 154 -9.69 -38.93 -22.86
N LYS A 155 -10.67 -39.40 -22.06
CA LYS A 155 -11.24 -38.63 -20.94
C LYS A 155 -10.19 -38.29 -19.88
N SER A 156 -9.32 -39.25 -19.55
CA SER A 156 -8.19 -39.00 -18.63
C SER A 156 -7.15 -38.03 -19.22
N ALA A 157 -6.86 -38.13 -20.51
CA ALA A 157 -5.92 -37.24 -21.19
C ALA A 157 -6.46 -35.80 -21.26
N LEU A 158 -7.75 -35.62 -21.57
CA LEU A 158 -8.43 -34.32 -21.53
C LEU A 158 -8.37 -33.67 -20.15
N ALA A 159 -8.59 -34.45 -19.09
CA ALA A 159 -8.51 -33.96 -17.71
C ALA A 159 -7.10 -33.47 -17.30
N GLY A 160 -6.06 -33.92 -18.01
CA GLY A 160 -4.67 -33.48 -17.81
C GLY A 160 -4.25 -32.27 -18.64
N LEU A 161 -5.10 -31.81 -19.56
CA LEU A 161 -4.80 -30.63 -20.38
C LEU A 161 -5.06 -29.34 -19.60
N ALA A 162 -4.20 -28.36 -19.80
CA ALA A 162 -4.33 -27.02 -19.25
C ALA A 162 -3.95 -25.97 -20.31
N PRO A 163 -4.54 -24.77 -20.23
CA PRO A 163 -4.13 -23.66 -21.08
C PRO A 163 -2.68 -23.26 -20.75
N GLN A 164 -1.94 -22.88 -21.79
CA GLN A 164 -0.56 -22.43 -21.71
C GLN A 164 -0.51 -20.90 -21.67
N ALA A 165 0.54 -20.33 -21.08
CA ALA A 165 0.71 -18.88 -20.94
C ALA A 165 1.21 -18.18 -22.22
N TRP A 166 1.35 -18.91 -23.33
CA TRP A 166 1.84 -18.43 -24.62
C TRP A 166 0.86 -18.76 -25.75
N PRO A 167 1.02 -18.16 -26.95
CA PRO A 167 0.12 -18.40 -28.08
C PRO A 167 0.15 -19.84 -28.58
N ALA A 168 -0.93 -20.25 -29.25
CA ALA A 168 -0.93 -21.47 -30.06
C ALA A 168 -0.02 -21.32 -31.28
N ASP A 169 0.55 -22.44 -31.74
CA ASP A 169 1.37 -22.56 -32.95
C ASP A 169 0.70 -23.54 -33.91
N ARG A 170 -0.28 -23.02 -34.66
CA ARG A 170 -1.05 -23.78 -35.65
C ARG A 170 -0.18 -24.20 -36.84
N ALA A 171 0.89 -23.46 -37.16
CA ALA A 171 1.83 -23.85 -38.21
C ALA A 171 2.63 -25.10 -37.83
N LEU A 172 3.19 -25.15 -36.62
CA LEU A 172 3.89 -26.33 -36.10
C LEU A 172 2.92 -27.50 -35.89
N ALA A 173 1.67 -27.24 -35.47
CA ALA A 173 0.64 -28.28 -35.36
C ALA A 173 0.28 -28.87 -36.74
N THR A 174 0.24 -28.04 -37.79
CA THR A 174 0.05 -28.48 -39.19
C THR A 174 1.17 -29.41 -39.63
N GLN A 175 2.43 -29.05 -39.34
CA GLN A 175 3.59 -29.88 -39.69
C GLN A 175 3.54 -31.23 -38.96
N ALA A 176 3.21 -31.22 -37.66
CA ALA A 176 3.05 -32.44 -36.87
C ALA A 176 1.91 -33.33 -37.40
N LEU A 177 0.79 -32.72 -37.82
CA LEU A 177 -0.34 -33.44 -38.41
C LEU A 177 0.02 -34.11 -39.74
N ILE A 178 0.75 -33.40 -40.62
CA ILE A 178 1.22 -33.93 -41.91
C ILE A 178 2.18 -35.11 -41.66
N ALA A 179 3.14 -34.94 -40.75
CA ALA A 179 4.10 -36.00 -40.41
C ALA A 179 3.41 -37.23 -39.81
N TRP A 180 2.47 -37.01 -38.88
CA TRP A 180 1.65 -38.08 -38.29
C TRP A 180 0.83 -38.82 -39.36
N ARG A 181 0.20 -38.10 -40.28
CA ARG A 181 -0.60 -38.72 -41.36
C ARG A 181 0.27 -39.53 -42.32
N ALA A 182 1.48 -39.08 -42.60
CA ALA A 182 2.44 -39.81 -43.43
C ALA A 182 2.94 -41.10 -42.74
N ALA A 183 3.10 -41.07 -41.42
CA ALA A 183 3.50 -42.23 -40.62
C ALA A 183 2.40 -43.28 -40.44
N ASN A 184 1.12 -42.90 -40.56
CA ASN A 184 -0.04 -43.77 -40.34
C ASN A 184 -0.93 -43.86 -41.61
N PRO A 185 -0.45 -44.44 -42.73
CA PRO A 185 -1.19 -44.55 -43.99
C PRO A 185 -2.53 -45.28 -43.86
N GLU A 186 -2.64 -46.23 -42.94
CA GLU A 186 -3.78 -47.10 -42.65
C GLU A 186 -5.02 -46.39 -42.08
N ILE A 187 -4.87 -45.17 -41.54
CA ILE A 187 -6.00 -44.38 -41.04
C ILE A 187 -6.84 -43.89 -42.23
N ALA A 188 -8.09 -44.33 -42.29
CA ALA A 188 -9.01 -43.97 -43.36
C ALA A 188 -9.27 -42.44 -43.42
N ARG A 189 -9.51 -41.90 -44.63
CA ARG A 189 -9.74 -40.45 -44.87
C ARG A 189 -11.16 -39.99 -44.51
N ASP A 190 -11.80 -40.68 -43.56
CA ASP A 190 -13.16 -40.45 -43.12
C ASP A 190 -13.23 -39.99 -41.66
N LEU A 191 -12.13 -39.43 -41.14
CA LEU A 191 -12.05 -38.86 -39.80
C LEU A 191 -13.14 -37.80 -39.57
N ASN A 192 -13.73 -37.83 -38.38
CA ASN A 192 -14.58 -36.76 -37.87
C ASN A 192 -13.71 -35.84 -37.01
N ILE A 193 -13.54 -34.59 -37.45
CA ILE A 193 -12.59 -33.66 -36.86
C ILE A 193 -13.38 -32.51 -36.24
N THR A 194 -13.22 -32.31 -34.94
CA THR A 194 -13.76 -31.14 -34.26
C THR A 194 -12.61 -30.30 -33.75
N TRP A 195 -12.49 -29.08 -34.26
CA TRP A 195 -11.54 -28.09 -33.78
C TRP A 195 -12.23 -27.15 -32.81
N LEU A 196 -11.92 -27.31 -31.54
CA LEU A 196 -12.28 -26.40 -30.47
C LEU A 196 -11.28 -25.25 -30.46
N SER A 197 -11.65 -24.14 -31.09
CA SER A 197 -10.80 -22.96 -31.20
C SER A 197 -11.03 -21.97 -30.06
N ASP A 198 -10.00 -21.21 -29.71
CA ASP A 198 -10.07 -20.07 -28.79
C ASP A 198 -10.73 -18.82 -29.43
N GLY A 199 -11.00 -18.86 -30.74
CA GLY A 199 -11.65 -17.79 -31.48
C GLY A 199 -10.74 -16.60 -31.82
N VAL A 200 -9.45 -16.65 -31.46
CA VAL A 200 -8.47 -15.61 -31.79
C VAL A 200 -7.69 -16.02 -33.04
N ALA A 201 -7.55 -15.07 -33.97
CA ALA A 201 -6.78 -15.28 -35.19
C ALA A 201 -5.26 -15.20 -34.92
N LEU A 202 -4.49 -16.05 -35.61
CA LEU A 202 -3.04 -15.94 -35.63
C LEU A 202 -2.56 -15.11 -36.84
N PRO A 203 -1.36 -14.50 -36.77
CA PRO A 203 -0.83 -13.73 -37.89
C PRO A 203 -0.65 -14.55 -39.18
N GLY A 204 -1.00 -13.94 -40.32
CA GLY A 204 -0.77 -14.49 -41.65
C GLY A 204 -1.82 -15.53 -42.09
N ALA A 205 -1.39 -16.52 -42.88
CA ALA A 205 -2.27 -17.54 -43.45
C ALA A 205 -2.40 -18.82 -42.58
N GLN A 206 -1.81 -18.83 -41.39
CA GLN A 206 -1.68 -20.03 -40.54
C GLN A 206 -3.03 -20.70 -40.23
N ASP A 207 -4.07 -19.89 -39.98
CA ASP A 207 -5.40 -20.40 -39.63
C ASP A 207 -6.08 -21.09 -40.81
N ALA A 208 -5.99 -20.47 -41.99
CA ALA A 208 -6.53 -21.03 -43.23
C ALA A 208 -5.77 -22.29 -43.67
N ASP A 209 -4.44 -22.28 -43.56
CA ASP A 209 -3.59 -23.42 -43.89
C ASP A 209 -3.87 -24.61 -42.95
N PHE A 210 -4.05 -24.35 -41.65
CA PHE A 210 -4.38 -25.38 -40.67
C PHE A 210 -5.78 -25.97 -40.90
N ALA A 211 -6.79 -25.13 -41.13
CA ALA A 211 -8.14 -25.57 -41.46
C ALA A 211 -8.17 -26.38 -42.77
N ALA A 212 -7.43 -25.95 -43.80
CA ALA A 212 -7.29 -26.69 -45.05
C ALA A 212 -6.63 -28.05 -44.81
N ALA A 213 -5.55 -28.12 -44.05
CA ALA A 213 -4.87 -29.37 -43.72
C ALA A 213 -5.81 -30.35 -43.01
N LEU A 214 -6.58 -29.89 -42.01
CA LEU A 214 -7.59 -30.71 -41.34
C LEU A 214 -8.70 -31.17 -42.31
N GLY A 215 -9.16 -30.30 -43.19
CA GLY A 215 -10.16 -30.63 -44.21
C GLY A 215 -9.70 -31.69 -45.23
N THR A 216 -8.40 -31.82 -45.49
CA THR A 216 -7.88 -32.86 -46.41
C THR A 216 -7.93 -34.27 -45.83
N ILE A 217 -7.91 -34.41 -44.50
CA ILE A 217 -7.85 -35.71 -43.81
C ILE A 217 -9.22 -36.18 -43.28
N GLY A 218 -10.22 -35.31 -43.21
CA GLY A 218 -11.54 -35.65 -42.67
C GLY A 218 -12.60 -34.56 -42.84
N HIS A 219 -13.75 -34.77 -42.18
CA HIS A 219 -14.81 -33.77 -42.09
C HIS A 219 -14.52 -32.83 -40.90
N LEU A 220 -14.24 -31.56 -41.19
CA LEU A 220 -13.92 -30.53 -40.21
C LEU A 220 -15.16 -29.77 -39.74
N GLU A 221 -15.35 -29.72 -38.43
CA GLU A 221 -16.27 -28.83 -37.72
C GLU A 221 -15.44 -27.91 -36.81
N ILE A 222 -15.56 -26.59 -36.99
CA ILE A 222 -14.88 -25.59 -36.15
C ILE A 222 -15.88 -25.06 -35.13
N VAL A 223 -15.50 -25.03 -33.86
CA VAL A 223 -16.31 -24.50 -32.75
C VAL A 223 -15.49 -23.42 -32.05
N ALA A 224 -16.03 -22.21 -31.92
CA ALA A 224 -15.33 -21.08 -31.32
C ALA A 224 -16.23 -20.25 -30.39
N PRO A 225 -15.69 -19.63 -29.33
CA PRO A 225 -16.44 -18.73 -28.47
C PRO A 225 -16.82 -17.43 -29.20
N ARG A 226 -17.92 -16.80 -28.77
CA ARG A 226 -18.35 -15.49 -29.30
C ARG A 226 -17.70 -14.31 -28.61
N GLU A 227 -17.42 -14.46 -27.31
CA GLU A 227 -16.75 -13.45 -26.50
C GLU A 227 -15.26 -13.75 -26.49
N LEU A 228 -14.45 -12.78 -26.88
CA LEU A 228 -13.01 -12.95 -27.03
C LEU A 228 -12.26 -12.25 -25.89
N PRO A 229 -11.11 -12.80 -25.46
CA PRO A 229 -10.34 -12.22 -24.38
C PRO A 229 -9.88 -10.79 -24.67
N MET A 230 -9.87 -9.96 -23.62
CA MET A 230 -9.17 -8.68 -23.63
C MET A 230 -7.67 -8.87 -23.36
N VAL A 231 -6.84 -7.95 -23.86
CA VAL A 231 -5.39 -7.97 -23.67
C VAL A 231 -4.92 -6.68 -23.01
N LEU A 232 -4.04 -6.83 -22.03
CA LEU A 232 -3.34 -5.74 -21.36
C LEU A 232 -1.92 -5.62 -21.96
N ARG A 233 -1.57 -4.45 -22.46
CA ARG A 233 -0.22 -4.13 -22.92
C ARG A 233 0.67 -3.75 -21.73
N PRO A 234 2.01 -3.86 -21.86
CA PRO A 234 2.93 -3.41 -20.81
C PRO A 234 2.64 -1.99 -20.36
N ALA A 235 2.71 -1.76 -19.05
CA ALA A 235 2.51 -0.44 -18.46
C ALA A 235 3.65 0.52 -18.84
N GLU A 236 3.32 1.74 -19.22
CA GLU A 236 4.27 2.83 -19.40
C GLU A 236 4.28 3.69 -18.14
N ILE A 237 5.47 3.88 -17.57
CA ILE A 237 5.64 4.62 -16.31
C ILE A 237 6.12 6.03 -16.65
N GLY A 238 5.23 7.01 -16.51
CA GLY A 238 5.54 8.44 -16.64
C GLY A 238 5.96 9.07 -15.31
N ALA A 239 6.37 10.35 -15.36
CA ALA A 239 6.80 11.09 -14.18
C ALA A 239 5.69 11.26 -13.12
N ALA A 240 4.46 11.51 -13.56
CA ALA A 240 3.30 11.77 -12.69
C ALA A 240 2.25 10.64 -12.69
N GLU A 241 2.11 9.92 -13.81
CA GLU A 241 1.06 8.93 -14.03
C GLU A 241 1.64 7.66 -14.65
N MET A 242 1.04 6.51 -14.33
CA MET A 242 1.29 5.26 -15.03
C MET A 242 0.15 5.01 -16.00
N SER A 243 0.46 4.73 -17.27
CA SER A 243 -0.55 4.42 -18.27
C SER A 243 -0.50 2.97 -18.70
N VAL A 244 -1.67 2.38 -18.91
CA VAL A 244 -1.80 0.98 -19.33
C VAL A 244 -2.82 0.91 -20.46
N ARG A 245 -2.42 0.31 -21.58
CA ARG A 245 -3.29 0.16 -22.76
C ARG A 245 -4.02 -1.18 -22.73
N LEU A 246 -5.34 -1.13 -22.90
CA LEU A 246 -6.23 -2.29 -23.01
C LEU A 246 -6.70 -2.43 -24.45
N GLU A 247 -6.79 -3.66 -24.93
CA GLU A 247 -7.28 -3.99 -26.27
C GLU A 247 -8.34 -5.10 -26.23
N ARG A 248 -9.35 -4.99 -27.10
CA ARG A 248 -10.40 -6.00 -27.29
C ARG A 248 -10.51 -6.38 -28.76
N ALA A 249 -10.88 -7.63 -29.05
CA ALA A 249 -10.85 -8.18 -30.40
C ALA A 249 -11.84 -7.52 -31.38
N MET A 250 -13.00 -7.09 -30.88
CA MET A 250 -14.06 -6.50 -31.68
C MET A 250 -14.58 -5.22 -31.03
N VAL A 251 -14.99 -4.29 -31.88
CA VAL A 251 -15.76 -3.11 -31.48
C VAL A 251 -17.17 -3.56 -31.08
N GLY A 252 -17.69 -3.02 -29.98
CA GLY A 252 -18.99 -3.40 -29.44
C GLY A 252 -19.52 -2.31 -28.52
N ALA A 253 -20.53 -2.63 -27.69
CA ALA A 253 -21.09 -1.67 -26.74
C ALA A 253 -20.03 -0.98 -25.87
N ALA A 254 -20.36 0.22 -25.39
CA ALA A 254 -19.52 0.89 -24.40
C ALA A 254 -19.42 0.01 -23.15
N GLN A 255 -18.19 -0.18 -22.67
CA GLN A 255 -17.89 -1.12 -21.59
C GLN A 255 -16.88 -0.49 -20.64
N GLU A 256 -17.23 -0.45 -19.36
CA GLU A 256 -16.28 -0.11 -18.30
C GLU A 256 -15.52 -1.36 -17.87
N VAL A 257 -14.22 -1.21 -17.67
CA VAL A 257 -13.31 -2.26 -17.26
C VAL A 257 -12.54 -1.76 -16.05
N ALA A 258 -12.61 -2.51 -14.96
CA ALA A 258 -11.80 -2.25 -13.78
C ALA A 258 -10.46 -2.97 -13.91
N LEU A 259 -9.42 -2.38 -13.33
CA LEU A 259 -8.08 -2.93 -13.20
C LEU A 259 -7.76 -3.05 -11.71
N ARG A 260 -7.15 -4.16 -11.31
CA ARG A 260 -6.60 -4.38 -9.98
C ARG A 260 -5.08 -4.20 -10.00
N LEU A 261 -4.60 -3.31 -9.16
CA LEU A 261 -3.18 -3.11 -8.87
C LEU A 261 -2.80 -4.07 -7.75
N ARG A 262 -1.79 -4.91 -7.97
CA ARG A 262 -1.33 -5.93 -7.02
C ARG A 262 0.11 -5.68 -6.60
N ASP A 263 0.43 -5.97 -5.34
CA ASP A 263 1.81 -5.97 -4.86
C ASP A 263 2.60 -7.20 -5.35
N GLN A 264 3.89 -7.25 -5.01
CA GLN A 264 4.78 -8.37 -5.33
C GLN A 264 4.32 -9.69 -4.67
N GLU A 265 3.54 -9.60 -3.58
CA GLU A 265 2.91 -10.73 -2.91
C GLU A 265 1.52 -11.10 -3.47
N GLY A 266 1.03 -10.37 -4.48
CA GLY A 266 -0.24 -10.59 -5.15
C GLY A 266 -1.47 -10.01 -4.43
N ARG A 267 -1.29 -9.22 -3.37
CA ARG A 267 -2.37 -8.53 -2.65
C ARG A 267 -2.83 -7.30 -3.42
N VAL A 268 -4.13 -7.02 -3.39
CA VAL A 268 -4.69 -5.86 -4.09
C VAL A 268 -4.39 -4.60 -3.28
N ILE A 269 -3.68 -3.65 -3.90
CA ILE A 269 -3.32 -2.36 -3.32
C ILE A 269 -4.32 -1.27 -3.73
N GLY A 270 -4.91 -1.40 -4.91
CA GLY A 270 -5.84 -0.42 -5.44
C GLY A 270 -6.54 -0.89 -6.72
N THR A 271 -7.44 -0.05 -7.21
CA THR A 271 -8.19 -0.28 -8.44
C THR A 271 -8.13 0.94 -9.34
N ALA A 272 -8.07 0.72 -10.66
CA ALA A 272 -8.18 1.78 -11.67
C ALA A 272 -9.30 1.45 -12.65
N GLY A 273 -9.86 2.46 -13.30
CA GLY A 273 -10.91 2.30 -14.30
C GLY A 273 -10.42 2.62 -15.71
N ALA A 274 -10.93 1.89 -16.68
CA ALA A 274 -10.80 2.17 -18.11
C ALA A 274 -12.18 2.02 -18.77
N SER A 275 -12.45 2.80 -19.82
CA SER A 275 -13.72 2.72 -20.55
C SER A 275 -13.47 2.53 -22.04
N PHE A 276 -14.08 1.53 -22.64
CA PHE A 276 -14.15 1.38 -24.08
C PHE A 276 -15.32 2.17 -24.64
N ALA A 277 -15.04 3.03 -25.62
CA ALA A 277 -16.09 3.64 -26.44
C ALA A 277 -16.71 2.61 -27.39
N ALA A 278 -17.96 2.84 -27.80
CA ALA A 278 -18.70 1.91 -28.64
C ALA A 278 -18.08 1.70 -30.04
N THR A 279 -17.17 2.58 -30.47
CA THR A 279 -16.48 2.56 -31.77
C THR A 279 -14.99 2.21 -31.67
N ALA A 280 -14.47 1.99 -30.45
CA ALA A 280 -13.06 1.76 -30.20
C ALA A 280 -12.78 0.31 -29.76
N ASN A 281 -11.65 -0.25 -30.21
CA ASN A 281 -11.14 -1.55 -29.81
C ASN A 281 -9.91 -1.46 -28.89
N ALA A 282 -9.45 -0.23 -28.59
CA ALA A 282 -8.39 0.05 -27.64
C ALA A 282 -8.79 1.22 -26.73
N THR A 283 -8.31 1.20 -25.49
CA THR A 283 -8.45 2.30 -24.52
C THR A 283 -7.22 2.36 -23.63
N GLU A 284 -7.01 3.48 -22.96
CA GLU A 284 -5.88 3.70 -22.06
C GLU A 284 -6.39 4.03 -20.66
N ALA A 285 -5.90 3.29 -19.66
CA ALA A 285 -6.13 3.56 -18.27
C ALA A 285 -4.99 4.44 -17.74
N LYS A 286 -5.30 5.64 -17.29
CA LYS A 286 -4.34 6.51 -16.61
C LYS A 286 -4.49 6.36 -15.11
N ILE A 287 -3.43 5.91 -14.47
CA ILE A 287 -3.42 5.56 -13.07
C ILE A 287 -2.56 6.58 -12.33
N ALA A 288 -3.24 7.52 -11.66
CA ALA A 288 -2.61 8.47 -10.76
C ALA A 288 -2.29 7.76 -9.44
N LEU A 289 -1.02 7.42 -9.25
CA LEU A 289 -0.55 6.74 -8.03
C LEU A 289 0.39 7.64 -7.25
N PRO A 290 0.18 7.78 -5.92
CA PRO A 290 1.18 8.30 -5.02
C PRO A 290 2.52 7.57 -5.20
N LEU A 291 3.63 8.29 -5.10
CA LEU A 291 5.00 7.73 -5.26
C LEU A 291 5.22 6.48 -4.39
N GLU A 292 4.69 6.47 -3.17
CA GLU A 292 4.74 5.37 -2.20
C GLU A 292 4.22 4.03 -2.76
N LEU A 293 3.20 4.07 -3.63
CA LEU A 293 2.56 2.87 -4.17
C LEU A 293 3.22 2.39 -5.46
N ARG A 294 3.94 3.25 -6.19
CA ARG A 294 4.57 2.88 -7.46
C ARG A 294 5.59 1.77 -7.31
N GLY A 295 6.44 1.87 -6.29
CA GLY A 295 7.45 0.83 -6.01
C GLY A 295 6.90 -0.44 -5.38
N ARG A 296 5.63 -0.45 -4.97
CA ARG A 296 4.97 -1.62 -4.38
C ARG A 296 4.19 -2.43 -5.39
N ILE A 297 3.80 -1.85 -6.53
CA ILE A 297 3.01 -2.54 -7.55
C ILE A 297 3.91 -3.54 -8.29
N GLY A 298 3.63 -4.83 -8.10
CA GLY A 298 4.27 -5.92 -8.83
C GLY A 298 3.51 -6.31 -10.10
N ALA A 299 2.19 -6.09 -10.14
CA ALA A 299 1.40 -6.43 -11.31
C ALA A 299 0.09 -5.63 -11.42
N ILE A 300 -0.43 -5.52 -12.63
CA ILE A 300 -1.73 -4.92 -12.95
C ILE A 300 -2.55 -5.97 -13.69
N ALA A 301 -3.71 -6.32 -13.14
CA ALA A 301 -4.61 -7.32 -13.70
C ALA A 301 -5.93 -6.68 -14.11
N ILE A 302 -6.53 -7.14 -15.20
CA ILE A 302 -7.94 -6.85 -15.48
C ILE A 302 -8.79 -7.46 -14.36
N ASP A 303 -9.63 -6.63 -13.75
CA ASP A 303 -10.62 -7.08 -12.78
C ASP A 303 -11.87 -7.54 -13.51
N ASP A 304 -12.18 -8.83 -13.37
CA ASP A 304 -13.46 -9.35 -13.81
C ASP A 304 -14.22 -9.93 -12.63
N ALA A 305 -15.36 -9.30 -12.32
CA ALA A 305 -16.30 -9.75 -11.32
C ALA A 305 -16.98 -11.10 -11.69
N LEU A 306 -16.91 -11.51 -12.95
CA LEU A 306 -17.48 -12.76 -13.47
C LEU A 306 -16.45 -13.90 -13.59
N GLY A 307 -15.15 -13.61 -13.43
CA GLY A 307 -14.08 -14.62 -13.51
C GLY A 307 -13.74 -15.08 -14.93
N ASP A 308 -14.33 -14.46 -15.96
CA ASP A 308 -14.23 -14.91 -17.35
C ASP A 308 -12.93 -14.47 -18.04
N ASN A 309 -12.18 -13.49 -17.52
CA ASN A 309 -10.94 -12.99 -18.15
C ASN A 309 -9.64 -13.39 -17.42
N THR A 310 -9.57 -14.55 -16.77
CA THR A 310 -8.32 -15.01 -16.12
C THR A 310 -7.39 -15.71 -17.10
N HIS A 311 -6.42 -14.98 -17.64
CA HIS A 311 -5.39 -15.48 -18.55
C HIS A 311 -4.07 -14.70 -18.44
N ALA A 312 -3.01 -15.25 -19.06
CA ALA A 312 -1.69 -14.61 -19.02
C ALA A 312 -1.62 -13.22 -19.67
N ALA A 313 -2.56 -12.88 -20.57
CA ALA A 313 -2.60 -11.58 -21.23
C ALA A 313 -3.48 -10.53 -20.52
N ALA A 314 -4.26 -10.90 -19.50
CA ALA A 314 -5.01 -9.95 -18.64
C ALA A 314 -4.12 -9.26 -17.62
N LEU A 315 -2.88 -9.72 -17.49
CA LEU A 315 -1.94 -9.29 -16.47
C LEU A 315 -0.71 -8.68 -17.15
N THR A 316 -0.26 -7.55 -16.63
CA THR A 316 1.10 -7.06 -16.88
C THR A 316 1.86 -7.01 -15.55
N LEU A 317 3.02 -7.66 -15.54
CA LEU A 317 4.00 -7.64 -14.45
C LEU A 317 4.88 -6.39 -14.60
N LEU A 318 5.33 -5.84 -13.47
CA LEU A 318 6.27 -4.72 -13.40
C LEU A 318 7.64 -5.21 -12.90
N ASP A 319 8.69 -4.48 -13.28
CA ASP A 319 10.06 -4.74 -12.84
C ASP A 319 10.28 -4.27 -11.39
N ASP A 320 11.03 -5.05 -10.60
CA ASP A 320 11.43 -4.65 -9.23
C ASP A 320 12.46 -3.51 -9.24
N SER A 321 13.12 -3.25 -10.38
CA SER A 321 14.11 -2.17 -10.53
C SER A 321 13.49 -0.78 -10.50
N VAL A 322 12.16 -0.68 -10.50
CA VAL A 322 11.42 0.59 -10.62
C VAL A 322 10.89 1.07 -9.26
N GLY A 323 11.26 0.41 -8.16
CA GLY A 323 10.91 0.86 -6.81
C GLY A 323 11.79 2.01 -6.33
N SER A 324 11.27 3.24 -6.38
CA SER A 324 11.80 4.38 -5.62
C SER A 324 11.91 4.01 -4.14
N ARG A 325 13.12 4.05 -3.57
CA ARG A 325 13.28 3.82 -2.13
C ARG A 325 13.14 5.14 -1.38
N PRO A 326 12.44 5.16 -0.24
CA PRO A 326 12.33 6.37 0.55
C PRO A 326 13.71 6.75 1.11
N VAL A 327 14.10 8.00 0.88
CA VAL A 327 15.32 8.61 1.42
C VAL A 327 14.90 9.50 2.59
N GLY A 328 15.43 9.25 3.78
CA GLY A 328 15.22 10.13 4.91
C GLY A 328 16.10 11.37 4.81
N VAL A 329 15.58 12.55 5.13
CA VAL A 329 16.40 13.74 5.39
C VAL A 329 16.13 14.22 6.80
N ILE A 330 17.16 14.15 7.64
CA ILE A 330 17.09 14.46 9.06
C ILE A 330 17.09 15.97 9.23
N THR A 331 16.04 16.53 9.82
CA THR A 331 15.96 17.94 10.19
C THR A 331 14.95 18.17 11.30
N ASP A 332 15.30 19.07 12.23
CA ASP A 332 14.40 19.51 13.30
C ASP A 332 13.54 20.72 12.89
N ASN A 333 13.89 21.38 11.78
CA ASN A 333 13.18 22.54 11.24
C ASN A 333 13.08 22.45 9.70
N PRO A 334 12.10 21.69 9.17
CA PRO A 334 11.95 21.50 7.74
C PRO A 334 11.60 22.79 6.99
N ALA A 335 10.94 23.76 7.64
CA ALA A 335 10.58 25.03 7.00
C ALA A 335 11.81 25.89 6.71
N ALA A 336 12.72 26.03 7.70
CA ALA A 336 13.98 26.74 7.52
C ALA A 336 14.91 26.00 6.52
N ALA A 337 14.98 24.66 6.62
CA ALA A 337 15.83 23.86 5.74
C ALA A 337 15.38 23.88 4.26
N ARG A 338 14.09 24.13 3.98
CA ARG A 338 13.52 24.23 2.61
C ARG A 338 13.57 25.63 1.99
N GLN A 339 14.14 26.63 2.68
CA GLN A 339 14.18 27.99 2.14
C GLN A 339 14.79 28.00 0.72
N PRO A 340 14.08 28.54 -0.28
CA PRO A 340 14.55 28.51 -1.66
C PRO A 340 15.95 29.12 -1.79
N LEU A 341 16.86 28.38 -2.44
CA LEU A 341 18.26 28.76 -2.69
C LEU A 341 19.19 28.92 -1.47
N LEU A 342 18.63 28.99 -0.26
CA LEU A 342 19.42 29.16 0.97
C LEU A 342 19.53 27.84 1.74
N GLY A 343 18.43 27.11 1.85
CA GLY A 343 18.34 25.89 2.64
C GLY A 343 19.05 24.70 2.00
N GLU A 344 19.75 23.90 2.82
CA GLU A 344 20.41 22.67 2.38
C GLU A 344 19.43 21.62 1.83
N LEU A 345 18.24 21.51 2.42
CA LEU A 345 17.23 20.54 1.99
C LEU A 345 16.64 20.91 0.62
N TYR A 346 16.58 22.21 0.25
CA TYR A 346 16.08 22.65 -1.06
C TYR A 346 16.82 21.97 -2.24
N TYR A 347 18.16 21.91 -2.16
CA TYR A 347 19.01 21.33 -3.21
C TYR A 347 18.94 19.81 -3.24
N VAL A 348 18.94 19.17 -2.06
CA VAL A 348 18.79 17.71 -1.93
C VAL A 348 17.43 17.26 -2.47
N GLU A 349 16.35 17.97 -2.16
CA GLU A 349 15.01 17.66 -2.68
C GLU A 349 14.97 17.79 -4.21
N ARG A 350 15.54 18.87 -4.77
CA ARG A 350 15.61 19.06 -6.23
C ARG A 350 16.44 18.01 -6.94
N ALA A 351 17.52 17.54 -6.31
CA ALA A 351 18.40 16.54 -6.89
C ALA A 351 17.78 15.14 -6.91
N LEU A 352 16.89 14.83 -5.95
CA LEU A 352 16.34 13.49 -5.79
C LEU A 352 14.90 13.34 -6.34
N GLN A 353 14.16 14.44 -6.54
CA GLN A 353 12.83 14.42 -7.15
C GLN A 353 12.87 14.55 -8.68
N PRO A 354 11.93 13.91 -9.42
CA PRO A 354 10.81 13.09 -8.95
C PRO A 354 11.16 11.61 -8.77
N ALA A 355 12.41 11.21 -8.98
CA ALA A 355 12.81 9.80 -9.03
C ALA A 355 12.73 9.08 -7.67
N ASN A 356 12.84 9.81 -6.55
CA ASN A 356 12.85 9.24 -5.21
C ASN A 356 11.83 9.93 -4.29
N GLU A 357 11.29 9.15 -3.36
CA GLU A 357 10.46 9.65 -2.26
C GLU A 357 11.37 10.18 -1.15
N LEU A 358 11.14 11.42 -0.71
CA LEU A 358 11.88 12.04 0.38
C LEU A 358 11.00 12.11 1.63
N ARG A 359 11.54 11.64 2.75
CA ARG A 359 10.89 11.73 4.06
C ARG A 359 11.68 12.64 4.96
N VAL A 360 11.06 13.74 5.34
CA VAL A 360 11.71 14.80 6.11
C VAL A 360 11.16 14.77 7.52
N GLY A 361 12.05 14.69 8.51
CA GLY A 361 11.67 14.65 9.93
C GLY A 361 12.88 14.53 10.84
N ASN A 362 12.65 14.48 12.15
CA ASN A 362 13.71 14.26 13.13
C ASN A 362 14.25 12.82 13.07
N ALA A 363 15.41 12.59 13.68
CA ALA A 363 16.09 11.29 13.63
C ALA A 363 15.22 10.16 14.22
N GLU A 364 14.57 10.39 15.36
CA GLU A 364 13.67 9.43 16.01
C GLU A 364 12.54 8.95 15.09
N THR A 365 11.83 9.87 14.45
CA THR A 365 10.70 9.57 13.56
C THR A 365 11.17 8.80 12.33
N LEU A 366 12.32 9.16 11.76
CA LEU A 366 12.86 8.50 10.56
C LEU A 366 13.44 7.12 10.88
N LEU A 367 14.03 6.92 12.06
CA LEU A 367 14.53 5.62 12.54
C LEU A 367 13.41 4.61 12.78
N GLY A 368 12.20 5.08 13.11
CA GLY A 368 11.00 4.24 13.18
C GLY A 368 10.49 3.73 11.83
N GLN A 369 11.07 4.20 10.71
CA GLN A 369 10.62 3.88 9.36
C GLN A 369 11.61 2.97 8.63
N SER A 370 11.12 2.25 7.61
CA SER A 370 11.95 1.38 6.76
C SER A 370 12.72 2.18 5.70
N LEU A 371 13.78 2.87 6.13
CA LEU A 371 14.68 3.65 5.26
C LEU A 371 15.98 2.90 5.01
N ALA A 372 16.50 3.00 3.79
CA ALA A 372 17.82 2.46 3.42
C ALA A 372 18.93 3.54 3.44
N VAL A 373 18.54 4.79 3.24
CA VAL A 373 19.44 5.95 3.17
C VAL A 373 18.88 7.08 4.00
N MET A 374 19.73 7.71 4.80
CA MET A 374 19.44 8.95 5.50
C MET A 374 20.48 10.01 5.17
N ILE A 375 20.00 11.23 4.92
CA ILE A 375 20.81 12.41 4.65
C ILE A 375 20.74 13.30 5.89
N LEU A 376 21.92 13.72 6.37
CA LEU A 376 22.08 14.62 7.50
C LEU A 376 22.77 15.90 7.03
N PRO A 377 22.01 16.98 6.79
CA PRO A 377 22.53 18.33 6.60
C PRO A 377 23.27 18.82 7.86
N ASP A 378 24.21 19.76 7.71
CA ASP A 378 24.97 20.28 8.86
C ASP A 378 24.12 21.16 9.78
N SER A 379 23.11 21.83 9.22
CA SER A 379 22.14 22.67 9.94
C SER A 379 21.34 21.96 11.04
N THR A 380 21.37 20.64 11.13
CA THR A 380 20.61 19.86 12.13
C THR A 380 21.47 19.45 13.31
N ALA A 381 21.00 19.69 14.53
CA ALA A 381 21.65 19.24 15.74
C ALA A 381 21.20 17.83 16.11
N LEU A 382 22.12 16.96 16.52
CA LEU A 382 21.76 15.62 16.99
C LEU A 382 21.96 15.53 18.51
N SER A 383 20.97 14.97 19.19
CA SER A 383 21.12 14.54 20.58
C SER A 383 22.10 13.35 20.68
N GLU A 384 22.63 13.07 21.87
CA GLU A 384 23.47 11.88 22.10
C GLU A 384 22.69 10.58 21.84
N ALA A 385 21.39 10.56 22.16
CA ALA A 385 20.52 9.41 21.93
C ALA A 385 20.32 9.15 20.42
N ASP A 386 20.08 10.19 19.63
CA ASP A 386 19.94 10.09 18.17
C ASP A 386 21.23 9.61 17.53
N ARG A 387 22.38 10.11 17.99
CA ARG A 387 23.70 9.68 17.51
C ARG A 387 23.90 8.18 17.71
N ALA A 388 23.66 7.69 18.93
CA ALA A 388 23.78 6.27 19.25
C ALA A 388 22.78 5.40 18.47
N ALA A 389 21.60 5.92 18.16
CA ALA A 389 20.58 5.22 17.37
C ALA A 389 20.95 5.13 15.89
N LEU A 390 21.44 6.23 15.30
CA LEU A 390 21.94 6.27 13.92
C LEU A 390 23.15 5.35 13.74
N GLU A 391 24.07 5.29 14.70
CA GLU A 391 25.20 4.35 14.65
C GLU A 391 24.76 2.89 14.56
N ARG A 392 23.79 2.50 15.39
CA ARG A 392 23.22 1.14 15.37
C ARG A 392 22.52 0.86 14.05
N TRP A 393 21.78 1.83 13.52
CA TRP A 393 21.10 1.71 12.23
C TRP A 393 22.09 1.55 11.05
N VAL A 394 23.16 2.35 11.02
CA VAL A 394 24.23 2.21 10.01
C VAL A 394 24.90 0.85 10.14
N ALA A 395 25.26 0.41 11.35
CA ALA A 395 25.87 -0.90 11.56
C ALA A 395 24.99 -2.06 11.06
N GLY A 396 23.66 -1.90 11.15
CA GLY A 396 22.66 -2.85 10.64
C GLY A 396 22.39 -2.81 9.13
N GLY A 397 23.14 -2.01 8.36
CA GLY A 397 23.04 -1.96 6.89
C GLY A 397 22.57 -0.63 6.29
N GLY A 398 22.27 0.38 7.11
CA GLY A 398 21.88 1.70 6.63
C GLY A 398 23.04 2.51 6.03
N MET A 399 22.74 3.42 5.09
CA MET A 399 23.70 4.41 4.59
C MET A 399 23.38 5.81 5.13
N LEU A 400 24.33 6.40 5.85
CA LEU A 400 24.25 7.79 6.32
C LEU A 400 25.11 8.68 5.41
N ILE A 401 24.49 9.64 4.74
CA ILE A 401 25.15 10.67 3.94
C ILE A 401 25.12 11.97 4.74
N ARG A 402 26.27 12.56 4.98
CA ARG A 402 26.39 13.81 5.74
C ARG A 402 27.04 14.90 4.90
N PHE A 403 26.54 16.12 5.05
CA PHE A 403 27.13 17.33 4.46
C PHE A 403 27.84 18.15 5.53
N ALA A 404 28.92 18.82 5.14
CA ALA A 404 29.69 19.66 6.06
C ALA A 404 29.19 21.10 6.02
N GLY A 405 29.26 21.79 7.17
CA GLY A 405 28.88 23.19 7.27
C GLY A 405 29.57 23.86 8.45
N GLN A 406 29.04 25.00 8.88
CA GLN A 406 29.65 25.82 9.93
C GLN A 406 29.73 25.09 11.28
N ARG A 407 28.77 24.20 11.60
CA ARG A 407 28.77 23.45 12.87
C ARG A 407 29.90 22.42 12.87
N LEU A 408 30.01 21.63 11.80
CA LEU A 408 31.14 20.69 11.62
C LEU A 408 32.50 21.40 11.52
N ALA A 409 32.58 22.62 10.99
CA ALA A 409 33.84 23.38 10.95
C ALA A 409 34.33 23.81 12.34
N VAL A 410 33.41 24.15 13.25
CA VAL A 410 33.74 24.59 14.62
C VAL A 410 33.89 23.40 15.57
N ASN A 411 32.98 22.42 15.48
CA ASN A 411 32.86 21.31 16.43
C ASN A 411 33.38 19.96 15.89
N GLY A 412 34.00 19.94 14.70
CA GLY A 412 34.40 18.71 13.99
C GLY A 412 35.41 17.82 14.71
N ASN A 413 36.05 18.32 15.77
CA ASN A 413 37.08 17.61 16.53
C ASN A 413 36.54 16.89 17.79
N ASP A 414 35.24 16.95 18.07
CA ASP A 414 34.63 16.34 19.28
C ASP A 414 34.42 14.81 19.17
N GLY A 415 35.18 14.12 18.32
CA GLY A 415 35.10 12.66 18.18
C GLY A 415 33.75 12.16 17.66
N ASP A 416 33.13 12.88 16.71
CA ASP A 416 31.87 12.46 16.10
C ASP A 416 32.02 11.12 15.36
N SER A 417 31.53 10.07 16.02
CA SER A 417 31.49 8.67 15.58
C SER A 417 30.68 8.45 14.32
N LEU A 418 29.84 9.40 13.88
CA LEU A 418 29.10 9.31 12.62
C LEU A 418 29.92 9.69 11.38
N LEU A 419 31.16 10.18 11.55
CA LEU A 419 32.02 10.56 10.44
C LEU A 419 32.88 9.38 9.94
N PRO A 420 33.13 9.28 8.62
CA PRO A 420 34.01 8.26 8.06
C PRO A 420 35.51 8.56 8.29
N VAL A 421 35.88 9.78 8.67
CA VAL A 421 37.27 10.23 8.90
C VAL A 421 37.31 11.27 10.02
N HIS A 422 38.46 11.42 10.67
CA HIS A 422 38.71 12.51 11.62
C HIS A 422 38.91 13.84 10.86
N LEU A 423 38.42 14.93 11.43
CA LEU A 423 38.52 16.27 10.85
C LEU A 423 39.58 17.10 11.57
N ARG A 424 40.20 18.04 10.85
CA ARG A 424 41.07 19.06 11.43
C ARG A 424 40.22 20.20 11.98
N GLN A 425 40.74 20.86 13.00
CA GLN A 425 40.13 22.07 13.57
C GLN A 425 40.08 23.20 12.53
N GLY A 426 38.89 23.79 12.39
CA GLY A 426 38.62 24.88 11.48
C GLY A 426 38.37 24.45 10.04
N ASP A 427 37.97 25.42 9.24
CA ASP A 427 37.66 25.27 7.83
C ASP A 427 38.70 25.96 6.95
N ARG A 428 38.82 25.47 5.72
CA ARG A 428 39.63 26.14 4.70
C ARG A 428 38.72 27.04 3.87
N VAL A 429 38.92 28.35 3.96
CA VAL A 429 38.14 29.38 3.24
C VAL A 429 39.03 30.14 2.27
N LEU A 430 38.50 30.49 1.09
CA LEU A 430 39.14 31.42 0.16
C LEU A 430 39.38 32.81 0.81
N GLY A 431 40.62 33.33 0.78
CA GLY A 431 41.00 34.62 1.37
C GLY A 431 41.44 34.63 2.84
N GLY A 432 41.43 33.49 3.55
CA GLY A 432 41.96 33.34 4.91
C GLY A 432 43.46 32.97 5.01
N ALA A 433 44.02 32.91 6.23
CA ALA A 433 45.45 32.63 6.45
C ALA A 433 45.94 31.23 5.99
N LEU A 434 45.01 30.32 5.65
CA LEU A 434 45.24 28.97 5.11
C LEU A 434 44.67 28.80 3.68
N SER A 435 44.41 29.91 2.96
CA SER A 435 43.55 29.92 1.78
C SER A 435 44.19 29.54 0.46
N TRP A 436 43.34 29.16 -0.49
CA TRP A 436 43.64 29.22 -1.91
C TRP A 436 43.70 30.67 -2.42
N SER A 437 44.43 30.90 -3.51
CA SER A 437 44.37 32.14 -4.29
C SER A 437 43.22 32.13 -5.31
N GLU A 438 42.77 30.94 -5.75
CA GLU A 438 41.67 30.74 -6.70
C GLU A 438 40.83 29.49 -6.33
N PRO A 439 39.52 29.43 -6.66
CA PRO A 439 38.67 28.27 -6.42
C PRO A 439 39.18 26.99 -7.09
N THR A 440 39.17 25.86 -6.37
CA THR A 440 39.73 24.58 -6.85
C THR A 440 38.67 23.72 -7.54
N SER A 441 39.02 23.07 -8.65
CA SER A 441 38.16 22.11 -9.36
C SER A 441 38.36 20.67 -8.87
N LEU A 442 37.42 19.78 -9.18
CA LEU A 442 37.53 18.35 -8.86
C LEU A 442 38.60 17.66 -9.72
N ALA A 443 39.25 16.65 -9.14
CA ALA A 443 40.12 15.71 -9.84
C ALA A 443 39.31 14.50 -10.37
N PRO A 444 39.81 13.77 -11.38
CA PRO A 444 39.16 12.55 -11.87
C PRO A 444 38.84 11.56 -10.76
N PHE A 445 37.66 10.92 -10.83
CA PHE A 445 37.24 9.95 -9.83
C PHE A 445 38.14 8.70 -9.83
N PRO A 446 38.61 8.24 -8.65
CA PRO A 446 39.40 7.01 -8.53
C PRO A 446 38.64 5.77 -9.05
N ALA A 447 39.36 4.77 -9.58
CA ALA A 447 38.74 3.54 -10.10
C ALA A 447 37.98 2.73 -9.03
N ASN A 448 38.36 2.87 -7.76
CA ASN A 448 37.72 2.23 -6.60
C ASN A 448 36.60 3.09 -5.98
N SER A 449 36.21 4.19 -6.62
CA SER A 449 35.12 5.06 -6.17
C SER A 449 33.77 4.61 -6.72
N PRO A 450 32.65 4.77 -5.98
CA PRO A 450 31.31 4.63 -6.54
C PRO A 450 31.02 5.63 -7.67
N PHE A 451 31.80 6.70 -7.79
CA PHE A 451 31.67 7.75 -8.80
C PHE A 451 32.54 7.53 -10.05
N ALA A 452 33.21 6.37 -10.16
CA ALA A 452 34.08 6.07 -11.30
C ALA A 452 33.29 6.17 -12.63
N GLY A 453 33.83 6.93 -13.59
CA GLY A 453 33.25 7.12 -14.92
C GLY A 453 32.26 8.29 -15.05
N LEU A 454 31.93 9.00 -13.98
CA LEU A 454 31.14 10.25 -14.07
C LEU A 454 31.96 11.37 -14.73
N ALA A 455 31.30 12.19 -15.56
CA ALA A 455 31.92 13.34 -16.19
C ALA A 455 31.95 14.53 -15.21
N ILE A 456 33.10 15.19 -15.09
CA ILE A 456 33.26 16.34 -14.18
C ILE A 456 33.09 17.64 -14.99
N PRO A 457 32.04 18.44 -14.71
CA PRO A 457 31.85 19.72 -15.40
C PRO A 457 32.89 20.76 -14.94
N PRO A 458 33.48 21.55 -15.85
CA PRO A 458 34.53 22.52 -15.53
C PRO A 458 34.07 23.67 -14.62
N GLU A 459 32.76 23.93 -14.56
CA GLU A 459 32.13 24.96 -13.73
C GLU A 459 32.07 24.60 -12.24
N VAL A 460 32.26 23.34 -11.86
CA VAL A 460 32.21 22.94 -10.44
C VAL A 460 33.45 23.44 -9.71
N LYS A 461 33.27 24.46 -8.88
CA LYS A 461 34.32 25.03 -8.02
C LYS A 461 33.99 24.86 -6.55
N VAL A 462 35.04 24.66 -5.75
CA VAL A 462 34.96 24.58 -4.29
C VAL A 462 35.68 25.78 -3.69
N ASN A 463 34.95 26.54 -2.87
CA ASN A 463 35.41 27.79 -2.25
C ASN A 463 35.72 27.61 -0.76
N ARG A 464 35.06 26.64 -0.12
CA ARG A 464 35.18 26.36 1.31
C ARG A 464 35.00 24.86 1.57
N GLN A 465 35.80 24.29 2.48
CA GLN A 465 35.64 22.88 2.88
C GLN A 465 36.18 22.61 4.29
N VAL A 466 35.68 21.55 4.93
CA VAL A 466 36.33 20.96 6.13
C VAL A 466 37.42 19.98 5.71
N LEU A 467 38.55 19.98 6.41
CA LEU A 467 39.70 19.14 6.03
C LEU A 467 39.76 17.86 6.85
N ALA A 468 39.99 16.73 6.18
CA ALA A 468 40.33 15.49 6.86
C ALA A 468 41.74 15.54 7.47
N GLU A 469 41.90 14.92 8.64
CA GLU A 469 43.21 14.62 9.21
C GLU A 469 43.94 13.56 8.37
N PRO A 470 45.23 13.77 8.02
CA PRO A 470 45.99 12.77 7.31
C PRO A 470 46.16 11.51 8.16
N ASP A 471 45.69 10.38 7.64
CA ASP A 471 45.85 9.05 8.23
C ASP A 471 46.14 8.02 7.12
N ILE A 472 46.69 6.86 7.49
CA ILE A 472 47.06 5.75 6.60
C ILE A 472 45.84 5.28 5.78
N GLU A 473 44.65 5.25 6.40
CA GLU A 473 43.42 4.78 5.76
C GLU A 473 42.70 5.85 4.93
N LEU A 474 43.12 7.13 5.01
CA LEU A 474 42.47 8.24 4.31
C LEU A 474 42.48 8.01 2.79
N GLY A 475 43.55 7.41 2.25
CA GLY A 475 43.68 7.06 0.84
C GLY A 475 42.52 6.18 0.34
N SER A 476 42.25 5.09 1.06
CA SER A 476 41.17 4.13 0.75
C SER A 476 39.77 4.65 1.04
N ARG A 477 39.63 5.59 1.99
CA ARG A 477 38.35 6.20 2.38
C ARG A 477 37.96 7.40 1.50
N THR A 478 38.81 7.84 0.58
CA THR A 478 38.53 9.00 -0.28
C THR A 478 37.88 8.57 -1.60
N TRP A 479 36.64 8.98 -1.85
CA TRP A 479 35.88 8.67 -3.06
C TRP A 479 35.91 9.79 -4.11
N ALA A 480 36.11 11.04 -3.69
CA ALA A 480 36.33 12.18 -4.60
C ALA A 480 37.42 13.10 -4.06
N ARG A 481 38.20 13.71 -4.95
CA ARG A 481 39.32 14.61 -4.61
C ARG A 481 39.21 15.91 -5.38
N LEU A 482 39.81 16.96 -4.82
CA LEU A 482 40.11 18.18 -5.55
C LEU A 482 41.41 18.06 -6.35
N GLY A 483 41.64 18.97 -7.29
CA GLY A 483 42.85 19.02 -8.11
C GLY A 483 44.15 19.12 -7.32
N ASP A 484 44.10 19.64 -6.08
CA ASP A 484 45.23 19.69 -5.14
C ASP A 484 45.41 18.39 -4.31
N GLY A 485 44.59 17.37 -4.57
CA GLY A 485 44.64 16.05 -3.92
C GLY A 485 43.86 15.95 -2.61
N THR A 486 43.28 17.06 -2.12
CA THR A 486 42.48 17.05 -0.88
C THR A 486 41.16 16.30 -1.06
N PRO A 487 40.69 15.53 -0.05
CA PRO A 487 39.42 14.81 -0.14
C PRO A 487 38.22 15.77 -0.20
N LEU A 488 37.31 15.52 -1.15
CA LEU A 488 36.01 16.20 -1.26
C LEU A 488 34.87 15.31 -0.75
N VAL A 489 34.93 14.01 -1.04
CA VAL A 489 33.98 13.03 -0.51
C VAL A 489 34.75 11.88 0.10
N THR A 490 34.45 11.57 1.36
CA THR A 490 35.00 10.41 2.07
C THR A 490 33.89 9.44 2.45
N GLY A 491 34.20 8.15 2.42
CA GLY A 491 33.25 7.09 2.73
C GLY A 491 33.94 5.89 3.40
N ALA A 492 33.28 5.32 4.40
CA ALA A 492 33.76 4.16 5.14
C ALA A 492 32.62 3.18 5.40
N LYS A 493 32.91 1.88 5.26
CA LYS A 493 31.96 0.82 5.62
C LYS A 493 31.98 0.60 7.13
N THR A 494 30.81 0.57 7.78
CA THR A 494 30.66 0.30 9.22
C THR A 494 29.62 -0.79 9.40
N GLY A 495 30.01 -1.96 9.92
CA GLY A 495 29.13 -3.14 9.94
C GLY A 495 28.72 -3.53 8.51
N ASP A 496 27.41 -3.65 8.29
CA ASP A 496 26.85 -3.91 6.96
C ASP A 496 26.53 -2.64 6.17
N GLY A 497 26.60 -1.45 6.77
CA GLY A 497 26.23 -0.17 6.16
C GLY A 497 27.41 0.77 5.86
N TYR A 498 27.08 2.02 5.54
CA TYR A 498 28.05 3.03 5.07
C TYR A 498 27.88 4.39 5.76
N LYS A 499 29.00 5.04 6.05
CA LYS A 499 29.07 6.46 6.44
C LYS A 499 29.73 7.22 5.30
N VAL A 500 29.11 8.30 4.85
CA VAL A 500 29.59 9.12 3.73
C VAL A 500 29.58 10.58 4.18
N LEU A 501 30.68 11.30 3.93
CA LEU A 501 30.82 12.72 4.21
C LEU A 501 31.18 13.47 2.93
N PHE A 502 30.34 14.43 2.57
CA PHE A 502 30.70 15.51 1.67
C PHE A 502 31.37 16.60 2.49
N HIS A 503 32.61 16.96 2.14
CA HIS A 503 33.41 17.96 2.87
C HIS A 503 32.96 19.41 2.59
N VAL A 504 31.80 19.58 1.96
CA VAL A 504 31.14 20.83 1.58
C VAL A 504 29.68 20.79 2.00
N SER A 505 29.01 21.94 1.98
CA SER A 505 27.57 22.05 2.28
C SER A 505 26.72 21.44 1.17
N ALA A 506 25.48 21.08 1.50
CA ALA A 506 24.50 20.57 0.53
C ALA A 506 23.90 21.66 -0.38
N ASN A 507 24.20 22.93 -0.08
CA ASN A 507 23.76 24.11 -0.83
C ASN A 507 24.93 24.78 -1.57
N ALA A 508 24.67 25.93 -2.20
CA ALA A 508 25.66 26.66 -2.99
C ALA A 508 26.62 27.55 -2.17
N GLU A 509 26.56 27.53 -0.82
CA GLU A 509 27.37 28.45 -0.01
C GLU A 509 28.87 28.12 -0.06
N TRP A 510 29.23 26.83 -0.09
CA TRP A 510 30.62 26.38 0.00
C TRP A 510 31.18 25.89 -1.34
N SER A 511 30.31 25.46 -2.26
CA SER A 511 30.68 24.96 -3.58
C SER A 511 29.56 25.08 -4.60
N ASP A 512 29.93 25.11 -5.89
CA ASP A 512 28.97 25.06 -7.00
C ASP A 512 28.46 23.63 -7.29
N LEU A 513 28.88 22.63 -6.50
CA LEU A 513 28.51 21.22 -6.72
C LEU A 513 26.99 21.06 -6.73
N ALA A 514 26.30 21.61 -5.73
CA ALA A 514 24.84 21.54 -5.59
C ALA A 514 24.06 22.17 -6.76
N LEU A 515 24.71 22.99 -7.59
CA LEU A 515 24.14 23.61 -8.79
C LEU A 515 24.36 22.78 -10.07
N SER A 516 25.16 21.72 -9.99
CA SER A 516 25.59 20.93 -11.15
C SER A 516 24.83 19.62 -11.31
N GLY A 517 24.71 19.12 -12.54
CA GLY A 517 24.18 17.77 -12.81
C GLY A 517 25.00 16.66 -12.16
N LEU A 518 26.30 16.91 -11.92
CA LEU A 518 27.19 15.97 -11.23
C LEU A 518 26.70 15.64 -9.81
N PHE A 519 26.08 16.59 -9.11
CA PHE A 519 25.53 16.35 -7.78
C PHE A 519 24.39 15.33 -7.79
N VAL A 520 23.50 15.42 -8.79
CA VAL A 520 22.42 14.46 -9.02
C VAL A 520 23.00 13.07 -9.27
N GLU A 521 23.94 12.96 -10.21
CA GLU A 521 24.58 11.69 -10.56
C GLU A 521 25.33 11.07 -9.37
N MET A 522 26.02 11.88 -8.56
CA MET A 522 26.71 11.40 -7.36
C MET A 522 25.72 10.85 -6.32
N LEU A 523 24.62 11.55 -6.04
CA LEU A 523 23.61 11.05 -5.11
C LEU A 523 22.97 9.75 -5.60
N GLU A 524 22.62 9.64 -6.89
CA GLU A 524 22.09 8.42 -7.48
C GLU A 524 23.04 7.23 -7.34
N ARG A 525 24.35 7.43 -7.56
CA ARG A 525 25.37 6.37 -7.35
C ARG A 525 25.42 5.90 -5.91
N LEU A 526 25.26 6.80 -4.94
CA LEU A 526 25.20 6.43 -3.52
C LEU A 526 23.93 5.65 -3.19
N LEU A 527 22.77 6.03 -3.75
CA LEU A 527 21.53 5.28 -3.58
C LEU A 527 21.62 3.86 -4.17
N GLN A 528 22.26 3.70 -5.35
CA GLN A 528 22.52 2.38 -5.96
C GLN A 528 23.44 1.52 -5.08
N LEU A 529 24.50 2.13 -4.51
CA LEU A 529 25.40 1.46 -3.59
C LEU A 529 24.66 1.00 -2.32
N ALA A 530 23.81 1.84 -1.74
CA ALA A 530 22.97 1.49 -0.58
C ALA A 530 21.97 0.37 -0.90
N ALA A 531 21.54 0.24 -2.17
CA ALA A 531 20.64 -0.81 -2.60
C ALA A 531 21.29 -2.19 -2.70
N GLY A 532 22.63 -2.26 -2.64
CA GLY A 532 23.39 -3.49 -2.89
C GLY A 532 23.37 -3.90 -4.36
N MET A 533 23.07 -2.97 -5.27
CA MET A 533 23.13 -3.22 -6.71
C MET A 533 24.59 -3.25 -7.19
N PRO A 534 25.00 -4.24 -7.99
CA PRO A 534 26.30 -4.22 -8.67
C PRO A 534 26.43 -2.95 -9.53
N GLN A 535 27.65 -2.43 -9.70
CA GLN A 535 27.91 -1.30 -10.61
C GLN A 535 27.29 -1.56 -11.99
N ALA A 536 26.63 -0.55 -12.57
CA ALA A 536 25.90 -0.61 -13.85
C ALA A 536 26.66 -1.29 -15.02
N ALA A 537 28.00 -1.27 -15.02
CA ALA A 537 28.82 -1.96 -16.03
C ALA A 537 28.78 -3.51 -15.94
N ALA A 538 28.43 -4.09 -14.79
CA ALA A 538 28.31 -5.54 -14.60
C ALA A 538 26.90 -6.07 -14.86
N GLU A 539 25.88 -5.21 -14.84
CA GLU A 539 24.47 -5.58 -15.04
C GLU A 539 24.14 -5.95 -16.50
N GLU A 540 24.78 -5.36 -17.51
CA GLU A 540 24.42 -5.65 -18.91
C GLU A 540 24.81 -7.05 -19.39
N THR A 541 25.70 -7.74 -18.67
CA THR A 541 26.31 -9.01 -19.15
C THR A 541 25.92 -10.25 -18.36
N THR A 542 25.27 -10.12 -17.18
CA THR A 542 24.91 -11.27 -16.35
C THR A 542 23.53 -11.81 -16.74
N PRO A 543 23.40 -13.08 -17.18
CA PRO A 543 22.11 -13.66 -17.54
C PRO A 543 21.14 -13.73 -16.36
N LEU A 544 19.87 -13.38 -16.59
CA LEU A 544 18.78 -13.40 -15.62
C LEU A 544 18.11 -14.78 -15.62
N PRO A 545 18.26 -15.60 -14.55
CA PRO A 545 17.54 -16.87 -14.46
C PRO A 545 16.04 -16.63 -14.25
N PRO A 546 15.15 -17.48 -14.77
CA PRO A 546 13.73 -17.39 -14.50
C PRO A 546 13.46 -17.68 -13.03
N SER A 547 12.74 -16.79 -12.35
CA SER A 547 12.42 -16.91 -10.93
C SER A 547 10.98 -17.37 -10.71
N GLN A 548 10.03 -16.73 -11.41
CA GLN A 548 8.62 -17.07 -11.38
C GLN A 548 8.07 -16.98 -12.80
N ILE A 549 7.14 -17.86 -13.15
CA ILE A 549 6.50 -17.92 -14.47
C ILE A 549 4.98 -17.89 -14.31
N LEU A 550 4.29 -17.36 -15.31
CA LEU A 550 2.84 -17.38 -15.38
C LEU A 550 2.34 -18.72 -15.93
N ASP A 551 1.25 -19.22 -15.36
CA ASP A 551 0.44 -20.27 -15.98
C ASP A 551 -0.57 -19.70 -17.01
N GLY A 552 -1.29 -20.57 -17.72
CA GLY A 552 -2.28 -20.13 -18.71
C GLY A 552 -3.42 -19.28 -18.14
N TYR A 553 -3.66 -19.36 -16.82
CA TYR A 553 -4.67 -18.55 -16.12
C TYR A 553 -4.13 -17.22 -15.58
N GLY A 554 -2.85 -16.91 -15.86
CA GLY A 554 -2.20 -15.68 -15.39
C GLY A 554 -1.79 -15.71 -13.92
N ARG A 555 -1.55 -16.89 -13.33
CA ARG A 555 -1.05 -17.04 -11.96
C ARG A 555 0.46 -17.24 -11.95
N LEU A 556 1.15 -16.48 -11.09
CA LEU A 556 2.59 -16.63 -10.87
C LEU A 556 2.90 -17.87 -10.04
N GLY A 557 3.82 -18.70 -10.52
CA GLY A 557 4.36 -19.86 -9.82
C GLY A 557 5.89 -19.95 -9.95
N PRO A 558 6.56 -20.80 -9.16
CA PRO A 558 8.00 -20.98 -9.22
C PRO A 558 8.44 -21.52 -10.60
N ALA A 559 9.51 -20.96 -11.15
CA ALA A 559 10.09 -21.44 -12.41
C ALA A 559 10.82 -22.79 -12.22
N PRO A 560 10.66 -23.77 -13.13
CA PRO A 560 11.49 -24.97 -13.14
C PRO A 560 12.95 -24.63 -13.44
N SER A 561 13.88 -25.38 -12.84
CA SER A 561 15.32 -25.21 -13.04
C SER A 561 15.83 -25.58 -14.44
N SER A 562 14.97 -26.15 -15.30
CA SER A 562 15.30 -26.57 -16.67
C SER A 562 15.22 -25.44 -17.70
N LEU A 563 14.77 -24.24 -17.31
CA LEU A 563 14.59 -23.12 -18.21
C LEU A 563 15.90 -22.32 -18.39
N THR A 564 16.12 -21.82 -19.60
CA THR A 564 17.34 -21.08 -19.96
C THR A 564 17.29 -19.64 -19.42
N PRO A 565 18.36 -19.15 -18.78
CA PRO A 565 18.49 -17.74 -18.39
C PRO A 565 18.51 -16.79 -19.60
N LEU A 566 17.95 -15.59 -19.45
CA LEU A 566 17.89 -14.57 -20.49
C LEU A 566 18.86 -13.42 -20.23
N PRO A 567 19.63 -12.94 -21.23
CA PRO A 567 20.38 -11.71 -21.09
C PRO A 567 19.47 -10.49 -20.83
N PRO A 568 19.86 -9.54 -19.95
CA PRO A 568 19.09 -8.33 -19.68
C PRO A 568 18.80 -7.48 -20.91
N ALA A 569 19.76 -7.40 -21.85
CA ALA A 569 19.64 -6.60 -23.07
C ALA A 569 18.57 -7.12 -24.03
N THR A 570 18.34 -8.43 -24.07
CA THR A 570 17.38 -9.07 -24.99
C THR A 570 16.03 -9.35 -24.34
N LEU A 571 15.87 -9.10 -23.03
CA LEU A 571 14.68 -9.48 -22.28
C LEU A 571 13.41 -8.81 -22.84
N ARG A 572 13.46 -7.51 -23.18
CA ARG A 572 12.28 -6.77 -23.67
C ARG A 572 11.79 -7.22 -25.04
N ASP A 573 12.72 -7.63 -25.90
CA ASP A 573 12.43 -8.06 -27.28
C ASP A 573 12.27 -9.59 -27.40
N GLN A 574 12.42 -10.33 -26.29
CA GLN A 574 12.33 -11.78 -26.28
C GLN A 574 10.90 -12.23 -26.58
N ALA A 575 10.74 -13.06 -27.63
CA ALA A 575 9.47 -13.70 -27.92
C ALA A 575 9.08 -14.68 -26.79
N VAL A 576 7.85 -14.54 -26.30
CA VAL A 576 7.28 -15.39 -25.26
C VAL A 576 6.86 -16.72 -25.86
N GLY A 577 7.26 -17.82 -25.22
CA GLY A 577 6.99 -19.18 -25.71
C GLY A 577 7.34 -20.26 -24.69
N PRO A 578 7.29 -21.55 -25.06
CA PRO A 578 7.52 -22.67 -24.14
C PRO A 578 8.97 -22.75 -23.62
N GLN A 579 9.96 -22.16 -24.30
CA GLN A 579 11.33 -22.06 -23.80
C GLN A 579 11.56 -20.83 -22.91
N HIS A 580 10.85 -19.73 -23.19
CA HIS A 580 10.94 -18.45 -22.46
C HIS A 580 9.51 -17.99 -22.09
N PRO A 581 8.90 -18.59 -21.05
CA PRO A 581 7.54 -18.28 -20.63
C PRO A 581 7.44 -16.88 -20.03
N PRO A 582 6.26 -16.24 -20.04
CA PRO A 582 6.11 -14.93 -19.43
C PRO A 582 6.22 -15.04 -17.90
N GLY A 583 6.85 -14.07 -17.25
CA GLY A 583 7.19 -14.16 -15.83
C GLY A 583 8.23 -13.15 -15.34
N LEU A 584 8.78 -13.40 -14.15
CA LEU A 584 9.84 -12.60 -13.52
C LEU A 584 11.20 -13.30 -13.61
N TYR A 585 12.21 -12.59 -14.09
CA TYR A 585 13.56 -13.08 -14.34
C TYR A 585 14.57 -12.28 -13.51
N GLY A 586 15.54 -12.96 -12.89
CA GLY A 586 16.60 -12.34 -12.09
C GLY A 586 16.62 -12.77 -10.63
N PRO A 587 17.56 -12.21 -9.84
CA PRO A 587 17.69 -12.48 -8.41
C PRO A 587 16.50 -11.92 -7.61
N ALA A 588 16.36 -12.31 -6.34
CA ALA A 588 15.23 -11.91 -5.49
C ALA A 588 15.09 -10.40 -5.26
N LYS A 589 16.13 -9.62 -5.53
CA LYS A 589 16.10 -8.15 -5.53
C LYS A 589 16.48 -7.69 -6.93
N GLY A 590 15.55 -7.04 -7.64
CA GLY A 590 15.78 -6.58 -9.02
C GLY A 590 15.33 -7.55 -10.10
N ARG A 591 14.21 -8.27 -9.90
CA ARG A 591 13.60 -9.06 -10.96
C ARG A 591 13.08 -8.15 -12.07
N ARG A 592 13.14 -8.65 -13.30
CA ARG A 592 12.59 -8.01 -14.49
C ARG A 592 11.46 -8.84 -15.08
N ALA A 593 10.43 -8.19 -15.56
CA ALA A 593 9.23 -8.78 -16.11
C ALA A 593 9.37 -9.05 -17.61
N LEU A 594 9.04 -10.28 -18.01
CA LEU A 594 8.78 -10.66 -19.39
C LEU A 594 7.26 -10.82 -19.54
N ASN A 595 6.62 -9.86 -20.21
CA ASN A 595 5.16 -9.82 -20.36
C ASN A 595 4.73 -10.38 -21.72
N LEU A 596 3.70 -11.23 -21.73
CA LEU A 596 3.10 -11.74 -22.96
C LEU A 596 2.57 -10.60 -23.84
N GLY A 597 1.89 -9.62 -23.24
CA GLY A 597 1.28 -8.50 -23.95
C GLY A 597 2.24 -7.62 -24.76
N ALA A 598 3.57 -7.69 -24.50
CA ALA A 598 4.56 -6.91 -25.25
C ALA A 598 4.71 -7.38 -26.70
N GLY A 599 4.75 -8.71 -26.91
CA GLY A 599 5.02 -9.33 -28.20
C GLY A 599 3.78 -9.82 -28.97
N LEU A 600 2.58 -9.66 -28.42
CA LEU A 600 1.35 -10.12 -29.07
C LEU A 600 0.96 -9.22 -30.26
N PRO A 601 0.49 -9.78 -31.39
CA PRO A 601 -0.18 -8.99 -32.42
C PRO A 601 -1.50 -8.38 -31.88
N PRO A 602 -2.12 -7.43 -32.59
CA PRO A 602 -3.48 -6.99 -32.27
C PRO A 602 -4.45 -8.17 -32.29
N VAL A 603 -5.30 -8.29 -31.26
CA VAL A 603 -6.27 -9.39 -31.16
C VAL A 603 -7.36 -9.17 -32.21
N THR A 604 -7.59 -10.16 -33.06
CA THR A 604 -8.66 -10.17 -34.05
C THR A 604 -9.43 -11.48 -33.99
N PRO A 605 -10.74 -11.49 -34.32
CA PRO A 605 -11.53 -12.72 -34.34
C PRO A 605 -11.07 -13.66 -35.46
N LEU A 606 -11.20 -14.96 -35.23
CA LEU A 606 -10.94 -16.00 -36.22
C LEU A 606 -11.79 -15.79 -37.48
N ALA A 607 -11.16 -15.63 -38.64
CA ALA A 607 -11.81 -15.38 -39.92
C ALA A 607 -12.25 -16.67 -40.64
N LEU A 608 -12.80 -17.63 -39.90
CA LEU A 608 -13.31 -18.90 -40.41
C LEU A 608 -14.74 -19.14 -39.92
N ASP A 609 -15.56 -19.77 -40.76
CA ASP A 609 -16.90 -20.17 -40.37
C ASP A 609 -16.84 -21.18 -39.22
N SER A 610 -17.42 -20.79 -38.08
CA SER A 610 -17.40 -21.59 -36.85
C SER A 610 -18.77 -21.63 -36.19
N ALA A 611 -19.09 -22.79 -35.60
CA ALA A 611 -20.24 -22.95 -34.74
C ALA A 611 -19.96 -22.30 -33.37
N PRO A 612 -20.96 -21.70 -32.71
CA PRO A 612 -20.75 -21.09 -31.41
C PRO A 612 -20.44 -22.17 -30.36
N LEU A 613 -19.37 -21.96 -29.59
CA LEU A 613 -19.12 -22.72 -28.37
C LEU A 613 -20.28 -22.49 -27.40
N SER A 614 -20.98 -23.56 -27.04
CA SER A 614 -22.10 -23.52 -26.11
C SER A 614 -21.82 -24.47 -24.96
N ALA A 615 -22.20 -24.07 -23.75
CA ALA A 615 -22.18 -24.96 -22.60
C ALA A 615 -23.08 -26.17 -22.90
N SER A 616 -22.54 -27.37 -22.68
CA SER A 616 -23.25 -28.62 -22.91
C SER A 616 -24.64 -28.57 -22.27
N GLY A 617 -25.68 -28.70 -23.09
CA GLY A 617 -27.05 -28.89 -22.63
C GLY A 617 -27.38 -30.34 -22.32
N ALA A 618 -26.38 -31.23 -22.31
CA ALA A 618 -26.59 -32.66 -22.09
C ALA A 618 -26.87 -32.92 -20.62
N ILE A 619 -28.08 -33.37 -20.29
CA ILE A 619 -28.48 -33.69 -18.92
C ILE A 619 -28.68 -35.19 -18.82
N ASP A 620 -27.82 -35.86 -18.03
CA ASP A 620 -28.03 -37.24 -17.64
C ASP A 620 -29.09 -37.31 -16.54
N TRP A 621 -30.23 -37.95 -16.84
CA TRP A 621 -31.34 -38.10 -15.90
C TRP A 621 -31.16 -39.29 -14.95
N LYS A 622 -30.20 -40.19 -15.22
CA LYS A 622 -29.96 -41.38 -14.40
C LYS A 622 -29.72 -41.05 -12.91
N PRO A 623 -28.87 -40.08 -12.50
CA PRO A 623 -28.65 -39.77 -11.10
C PRO A 623 -29.92 -39.28 -10.40
N TRP A 624 -30.71 -38.44 -11.07
CA TRP A 624 -31.95 -37.88 -10.55
C TRP A 624 -33.03 -38.94 -10.37
N LEU A 625 -33.16 -39.87 -11.33
CA LEU A 625 -34.08 -40.99 -11.25
C LEU A 625 -33.68 -41.97 -10.14
N LEU A 626 -32.39 -42.23 -9.94
CA LEU A 626 -31.88 -43.05 -8.82
C LEU A 626 -32.10 -42.36 -7.47
N LEU A 627 -31.90 -41.05 -7.39
CA LEU A 627 -32.16 -40.27 -6.17
C LEU A 627 -33.64 -40.31 -5.80
N LEU A 628 -34.53 -40.12 -6.78
CA LEU A 628 -35.97 -40.21 -6.57
C LEU A 628 -36.39 -41.63 -6.13
N ALA A 629 -35.83 -42.68 -6.76
CA ALA A 629 -36.04 -44.06 -6.35
C ALA A 629 -35.55 -44.33 -4.92
N GLY A 630 -34.38 -43.78 -4.55
CA GLY A 630 -33.80 -43.87 -3.21
C GLY A 630 -34.67 -43.20 -2.14
N LEU A 631 -35.15 -41.98 -2.40
CA LEU A 631 -36.08 -41.28 -1.50
C LEU A 631 -37.39 -42.06 -1.31
N LEU A 632 -37.95 -42.60 -2.39
CA LEU A 632 -39.18 -43.40 -2.32
C LEU A 632 -38.95 -44.73 -1.55
N LEU A 633 -37.76 -45.33 -1.65
CA LEU A 633 -37.37 -46.49 -0.84
C LEU A 633 -37.30 -46.18 0.65
N ILE A 634 -36.74 -45.00 1.01
CA ILE A 634 -36.71 -44.54 2.40
C ILE A 634 -38.14 -44.35 2.92
N VAL A 635 -39.02 -43.72 2.12
CA VAL A 635 -40.43 -43.57 2.45
C VAL A 635 -41.12 -44.93 2.61
N ASP A 636 -40.93 -45.89 1.69
CA ASP A 636 -41.46 -47.27 1.82
C ASP A 636 -40.98 -47.93 3.11
N GLY A 637 -39.70 -47.74 3.48
CA GLY A 637 -39.10 -48.24 4.71
C GLY A 637 -39.74 -47.67 5.97
N ILE A 638 -39.86 -46.34 6.07
CA ILE A 638 -40.49 -45.66 7.23
C ILE A 638 -41.94 -46.09 7.37
N VAL A 639 -42.69 -46.07 6.27
CA VAL A 639 -44.10 -46.46 6.24
C VAL A 639 -44.27 -47.94 6.62
N SER A 640 -43.42 -48.81 6.11
CA SER A 640 -43.42 -50.24 6.47
C SER A 640 -43.14 -50.45 7.95
N LEU A 641 -42.22 -49.69 8.55
CA LEU A 641 -41.92 -49.74 9.99
C LEU A 641 -43.09 -49.24 10.85
N LEU A 642 -43.75 -48.16 10.43
CA LEU A 642 -44.96 -47.62 11.09
C LEU A 642 -46.11 -48.63 11.07
N LEU A 643 -46.39 -49.25 9.91
CA LEU A 643 -47.47 -50.23 9.77
C LEU A 643 -47.21 -51.51 10.58
N ARG A 644 -45.95 -51.96 10.63
CA ARG A 644 -45.51 -53.07 11.49
C ARG A 644 -45.56 -52.75 12.97
N GLY A 645 -45.71 -51.48 13.36
CA GLY A 645 -45.77 -51.05 14.75
C GLY A 645 -44.42 -51.16 15.49
N LEU A 646 -43.32 -51.24 14.74
CA LEU A 646 -41.95 -51.27 15.28
C LEU A 646 -41.49 -49.88 15.76
N VAL A 647 -42.14 -48.82 15.27
CA VAL A 647 -42.08 -47.49 15.86
C VAL A 647 -43.14 -47.44 16.95
N GLY A 648 -42.73 -47.76 18.17
CA GLY A 648 -43.62 -47.90 19.32
C GLY A 648 -44.48 -46.66 19.53
N ARG A 649 -45.81 -46.85 19.55
CA ARG A 649 -46.77 -45.84 20.00
C ARG A 649 -46.63 -45.71 21.51
N ARG A 650 -45.59 -44.99 21.97
CA ARG A 650 -45.38 -44.68 23.39
C ARG A 650 -46.42 -43.63 23.79
N ARG A 651 -47.61 -44.11 24.16
CA ARG A 651 -48.59 -43.31 24.89
C ARG A 651 -48.13 -43.23 26.34
N GLN A 652 -47.49 -42.11 26.69
CA GLN A 652 -47.71 -41.31 27.91
C GLN A 652 -46.51 -40.37 28.13
N GLY A 653 -46.81 -39.09 28.36
CA GLY A 653 -45.87 -38.06 28.80
C GLY A 653 -45.41 -37.13 27.68
N ALA A 654 -45.58 -35.83 27.91
CA ALA A 654 -45.22 -34.74 27.00
C ALA A 654 -43.74 -34.76 26.56
N ALA A 655 -43.48 -34.03 25.48
CA ALA A 655 -42.18 -33.79 24.84
C ALA A 655 -41.60 -35.00 24.09
N LEU A 656 -41.83 -35.05 22.78
CA LEU A 656 -40.90 -35.54 21.75
C LEU A 656 -41.53 -35.31 20.36
N GLY A 657 -41.74 -34.03 20.05
CA GLY A 657 -42.07 -33.54 18.70
C GLY A 657 -40.84 -32.98 17.96
N THR A 658 -39.64 -33.22 18.47
CA THR A 658 -38.42 -32.48 18.08
C THR A 658 -37.37 -33.34 17.35
N GLY A 659 -37.63 -34.63 17.06
CA GLY A 659 -36.67 -35.49 16.36
C GLY A 659 -36.76 -35.45 14.83
N ALA A 660 -37.98 -35.46 14.28
CA ALA A 660 -38.18 -35.51 12.82
C ALA A 660 -38.18 -34.13 12.16
N ALA A 661 -38.56 -33.07 12.91
CA ALA A 661 -38.51 -31.69 12.42
C ALA A 661 -37.09 -31.11 12.45
N LEU A 662 -36.25 -31.53 13.41
CA LEU A 662 -34.88 -31.02 13.56
C LEU A 662 -33.93 -31.56 12.47
N ALA A 663 -34.17 -32.77 11.97
CA ALA A 663 -33.42 -33.29 10.81
C ALA A 663 -33.79 -32.58 9.49
N LEU A 664 -35.01 -32.04 9.37
CA LEU A 664 -35.45 -31.29 8.19
C LEU A 664 -35.10 -29.79 8.27
N LEU A 665 -35.02 -29.23 9.48
CA LEU A 665 -34.59 -27.84 9.71
C LEU A 665 -33.07 -27.66 9.71
N LEU A 666 -32.28 -28.65 10.13
CA LEU A 666 -30.81 -28.61 10.06
C LEU A 666 -30.27 -28.74 8.63
N LEU A 667 -31.11 -29.15 7.66
CA LEU A 667 -30.76 -29.21 6.24
C LEU A 667 -31.10 -27.92 5.47
N LEU A 668 -31.79 -26.94 6.08
CA LEU A 668 -32.34 -25.78 5.36
C LEU A 668 -32.11 -24.40 6.03
N GLY A 669 -31.49 -24.30 7.20
CA GLY A 669 -31.37 -23.02 7.93
C GLY A 669 -29.98 -22.73 8.49
N GLY A 670 -29.08 -22.24 7.65
CA GLY A 670 -27.75 -21.78 8.07
C GLY A 670 -27.39 -20.44 7.44
N THR A 671 -27.85 -19.33 8.03
CA THR A 671 -27.16 -18.04 8.14
C THR A 671 -28.03 -17.02 8.89
N ALA A 672 -27.46 -16.42 9.95
CA ALA A 672 -27.73 -15.07 10.51
C ALA A 672 -27.76 -15.07 12.04
N PHE A 673 -26.59 -14.89 12.66
CA PHE A 673 -26.44 -14.31 13.99
C PHE A 673 -25.57 -13.06 13.85
N GLN A 674 -26.12 -11.90 14.21
CA GLN A 674 -25.33 -10.69 14.51
C GLN A 674 -25.36 -10.45 16.03
N PRO A 675 -24.25 -10.03 16.65
CA PRO A 675 -24.23 -9.66 18.06
C PRO A 675 -24.56 -8.17 18.22
N ARG A 676 -25.27 -7.85 19.30
CA ARG A 676 -25.63 -6.49 19.72
C ARG A 676 -24.60 -6.02 20.75
N ALA A 677 -24.02 -4.83 20.52
CA ALA A 677 -23.07 -4.18 21.42
C ALA A 677 -23.75 -3.67 22.70
N ALA A 678 -23.00 -3.69 23.81
CA ALA A 678 -23.36 -3.12 25.10
C ALA A 678 -22.40 -1.97 25.42
N GLU A 679 -22.95 -0.79 25.71
CA GLU A 679 -22.21 0.39 26.18
C GLU A 679 -22.04 0.32 27.71
N ALA A 680 -20.87 0.71 28.20
CA ALA A 680 -20.56 0.82 29.63
C ALA A 680 -20.00 2.22 29.95
N GLN A 681 -20.50 2.76 31.07
CA GLN A 681 -20.21 4.06 31.67
C GLN A 681 -18.75 4.29 32.07
N SER A 682 -18.25 5.51 31.78
CA SER A 682 -16.97 6.04 32.24
C SER A 682 -17.11 6.78 33.59
N GLY A 683 -16.25 6.45 34.54
CA GLY A 683 -16.05 7.17 35.80
C GLY A 683 -14.76 8.01 35.75
N THR A 684 -14.88 9.29 36.12
CA THR A 684 -13.83 10.33 36.08
C THR A 684 -12.69 10.06 37.07
N ARG A 685 -11.48 9.89 36.54
CA ARG A 685 -10.20 10.27 37.18
C ARG A 685 -9.62 11.42 36.35
N ASN A 686 -9.15 12.50 36.99
CA ASN A 686 -8.44 13.59 36.33
C ASN A 686 -7.14 13.04 35.73
N ILE A 687 -7.22 12.61 34.48
CA ILE A 687 -6.09 12.35 33.60
C ILE A 687 -5.90 13.66 32.85
N VAL A 688 -4.71 14.27 33.01
CA VAL A 688 -4.28 15.41 32.20
C VAL A 688 -4.36 14.98 30.74
N GLN A 689 -5.27 15.61 30.00
CA GLN A 689 -5.46 15.33 28.58
C GLN A 689 -4.65 16.34 27.78
N PRO A 690 -3.93 15.89 26.73
CA PRO A 690 -3.35 16.81 25.76
C PRO A 690 -4.46 17.63 25.10
N MET A 691 -4.11 18.79 24.52
CA MET A 691 -5.03 19.58 23.71
C MET A 691 -5.84 18.70 22.75
N THR A 692 -7.14 18.93 22.72
CA THR A 692 -8.04 18.28 21.77
C THR A 692 -7.84 18.84 20.36
N ASP A 693 -8.16 18.04 19.33
CA ASP A 693 -8.07 18.46 17.94
C ASP A 693 -8.89 19.74 17.66
N GLU A 694 -10.01 19.94 18.37
CA GLU A 694 -10.83 21.15 18.29
C GLU A 694 -10.10 22.39 18.83
N GLU A 695 -9.35 22.26 19.92
CA GLU A 695 -8.56 23.35 20.51
C GLU A 695 -7.37 23.73 19.62
N ILE A 696 -6.77 22.77 18.92
CA ILE A 696 -5.69 22.99 17.96
C ILE A 696 -6.21 23.74 16.71
N ILE A 697 -7.37 23.33 16.20
CA ILE A 697 -8.02 24.02 15.07
C ILE A 697 -8.37 25.47 15.46
N ALA A 698 -8.97 25.66 16.64
CA ALA A 698 -9.33 26.99 17.13
C ALA A 698 -8.12 27.91 17.44
N ALA A 699 -6.95 27.33 17.76
CA ALA A 699 -5.70 28.06 17.94
C ALA A 699 -5.06 28.47 16.59
N THR A 700 -5.40 27.78 15.50
CA THR A 700 -4.92 28.09 14.14
C THR A 700 -5.79 29.14 13.45
N GLU A 701 -7.10 29.20 13.75
CA GLU A 701 -8.05 30.11 13.11
C GLU A 701 -7.98 31.56 13.61
N THR A 702 -7.55 31.79 14.86
CA THR A 702 -7.50 33.13 15.45
C THR A 702 -6.28 33.27 16.34
N THR A 703 -5.54 34.37 16.18
CA THR A 703 -4.38 34.69 17.02
C THR A 703 -4.79 34.76 18.49
N ARG A 704 -4.09 34.06 19.38
CA ARG A 704 -4.36 34.05 20.82
C ARG A 704 -3.08 34.32 21.61
N LEU A 705 -3.22 34.99 22.75
CA LEU A 705 -2.13 35.09 23.73
C LEU A 705 -2.13 33.84 24.61
N ALA A 706 -0.96 33.34 24.98
CA ALA A 706 -0.83 32.19 25.87
C ALA A 706 -0.17 32.57 27.20
N TYR A 707 -0.53 31.88 28.28
CA TYR A 707 0.22 31.89 29.53
C TYR A 707 0.57 30.47 29.98
N VAL A 708 1.73 30.32 30.62
CA VAL A 708 2.14 29.04 31.20
C VAL A 708 1.37 28.79 32.50
N ARG A 709 0.75 27.61 32.61
CA ARG A 709 0.13 27.13 33.86
C ARG A 709 1.23 26.68 34.80
N THR A 710 1.30 27.33 35.96
CA THR A 710 2.30 27.06 36.99
C THR A 710 1.90 25.93 37.93
N GLY A 711 0.61 25.59 37.96
CA GLY A 711 0.02 24.69 38.95
C GLY A 711 -0.33 25.38 40.27
N VAL A 712 -0.09 26.69 40.38
CA VAL A 712 -0.49 27.52 41.52
C VAL A 712 -1.78 28.26 41.15
N PRO A 713 -2.96 27.88 41.71
CA PRO A 713 -4.25 28.37 41.24
C PRO A 713 -4.39 29.90 41.23
N THR A 714 -3.78 30.58 42.20
CA THR A 714 -3.84 32.04 42.30
C THR A 714 -3.02 32.74 41.24
N VAL A 715 -1.86 32.18 40.87
CA VAL A 715 -0.98 32.73 39.82
C VAL A 715 -1.62 32.48 38.46
N ASP A 716 -2.15 31.29 38.25
CA ASP A 716 -2.80 30.91 36.99
C ASP A 716 -4.09 31.74 36.76
N ALA A 717 -4.91 31.94 37.81
CA ALA A 717 -6.09 32.81 37.74
C ALA A 717 -5.73 34.27 37.45
N THR A 718 -4.65 34.79 38.07
CA THR A 718 -4.17 36.16 37.84
C THR A 718 -3.63 36.33 36.42
N SER A 719 -2.89 35.34 35.92
CA SER A 719 -2.33 35.34 34.57
C SER A 719 -3.43 35.29 33.51
N ARG A 720 -4.46 34.46 33.73
CA ARG A 720 -5.65 34.41 32.88
C ARG A 720 -6.38 35.75 32.87
N ALA A 721 -6.72 36.30 34.04
CA ALA A 721 -7.42 37.58 34.13
C ALA A 721 -6.60 38.74 33.54
N GLY A 722 -5.28 38.72 33.74
CA GLY A 722 -4.34 39.67 33.19
C GLY A 722 -4.33 39.69 31.67
N LEU A 723 -4.20 38.51 31.05
CA LEU A 723 -4.21 38.42 29.59
C LEU A 723 -5.60 38.69 29.01
N ILE A 724 -6.70 38.39 29.71
CA ILE A 724 -8.04 38.78 29.27
C ILE A 724 -8.13 40.31 29.21
N GLY A 725 -7.71 41.00 30.27
CA GLY A 725 -7.70 42.46 30.29
C GLY A 725 -6.78 43.06 29.21
N LEU A 726 -5.62 42.44 28.95
CA LEU A 726 -4.75 42.86 27.86
C LEU A 726 -5.39 42.65 26.48
N THR A 727 -6.04 41.50 26.25
CA THR A 727 -6.78 41.21 25.02
C THR A 727 -7.90 42.23 24.79
N THR A 728 -8.69 42.56 25.83
CA THR A 728 -9.73 43.59 25.74
C THR A 728 -9.14 44.93 25.30
N ILE A 729 -8.04 45.37 25.91
CA ILE A 729 -7.37 46.63 25.55
C ILE A 729 -6.78 46.58 24.14
N LEU A 730 -6.24 45.45 23.70
CA LEU A 730 -5.74 45.29 22.33
C LEU A 730 -6.85 45.45 21.30
N ILE A 731 -8.00 44.82 21.51
CA ILE A 731 -9.17 44.92 20.61
C ILE A 731 -9.73 46.34 20.60
N GLU A 732 -9.78 47.01 21.76
CA GLU A 732 -10.29 48.38 21.87
C GLU A 732 -9.38 49.43 21.20
N ARG A 733 -8.06 49.24 21.27
CA ARG A 733 -7.08 50.29 20.93
C ARG A 733 -6.28 50.02 19.66
N THR A 734 -6.38 48.82 19.11
CA THR A 734 -5.65 48.41 17.90
C THR A 734 -6.61 47.74 16.90
N SER A 735 -6.14 47.54 15.68
CA SER A 735 -6.89 46.78 14.66
C SER A 735 -6.63 45.27 14.72
N THR A 736 -5.94 44.78 15.77
CA THR A 736 -5.56 43.38 15.91
C THR A 736 -6.75 42.57 16.41
N ASP A 737 -7.08 41.50 15.68
CA ASP A 737 -8.09 40.53 16.10
C ASP A 737 -7.43 39.43 16.93
N VAL A 738 -7.71 39.40 18.24
CA VAL A 738 -7.09 38.47 19.20
C VAL A 738 -8.18 37.74 19.97
N GLY A 739 -8.15 36.42 19.97
CA GLY A 739 -9.11 35.57 20.68
C GLY A 739 -8.85 35.48 22.19
N GLU A 740 -9.68 34.68 22.87
CA GLU A 740 -9.51 34.46 24.32
C GLU A 740 -8.14 33.80 24.64
N PRO A 741 -7.45 34.28 25.70
CA PRO A 741 -6.16 33.72 26.11
C PRO A 741 -6.21 32.27 26.55
N VAL A 742 -5.16 31.51 26.25
CA VAL A 742 -5.07 30.08 26.54
C VAL A 742 -4.02 29.80 27.61
N GLY A 743 -4.34 28.94 28.57
CA GLY A 743 -3.39 28.45 29.57
C GLY A 743 -2.76 27.14 29.10
N ILE A 744 -1.43 27.10 29.04
CA ILE A 744 -0.61 26.03 28.44
C ILE A 744 0.12 25.23 29.52
N ASP A 745 0.11 23.91 29.41
CA ASP A 745 1.01 23.01 30.14
C ASP A 745 2.19 22.59 29.24
N LEU A 746 3.39 23.07 29.59
CA LEU A 746 4.61 22.89 28.80
C LEU A 746 5.01 21.42 28.61
N ASN A 747 4.53 20.50 29.46
CA ASN A 747 4.92 19.10 29.38
C ASN A 747 4.12 18.32 28.33
N VAL A 748 2.98 18.83 27.88
CA VAL A 748 2.03 18.11 27.01
C VAL A 748 1.52 18.93 25.83
N ASP A 749 1.40 20.25 25.97
CA ASP A 749 0.82 21.12 24.94
C ASP A 749 1.88 21.64 23.96
N THR A 750 1.47 21.97 22.74
CA THR A 750 2.36 22.59 21.73
C THR A 750 2.34 24.12 21.80
N LEU A 751 3.47 24.74 21.48
CA LEU A 751 3.67 26.19 21.55
C LEU A 751 3.55 26.90 20.19
N ASP A 752 3.51 26.14 19.10
CA ASP A 752 3.72 26.65 17.73
C ASP A 752 2.71 27.71 17.26
N PHE A 753 1.55 27.82 17.93
CA PHE A 753 0.43 28.67 17.50
C PHE A 753 0.39 30.06 18.17
N TYR A 754 1.25 30.32 19.15
CA TYR A 754 1.11 31.50 20.01
C TYR A 754 2.22 32.52 19.75
N PRO A 755 1.93 33.73 19.27
CA PRO A 755 2.96 34.73 19.00
C PRO A 755 3.64 35.25 20.28
N VAL A 756 2.92 35.24 21.41
CA VAL A 756 3.40 35.68 22.71
C VAL A 756 3.02 34.67 23.78
N LEU A 757 4.02 34.21 24.52
CA LEU A 757 3.88 33.36 25.69
C LEU A 757 4.26 34.13 26.96
N TYR A 758 3.30 34.35 27.85
CA TYR A 758 3.53 34.92 29.18
C TYR A 758 3.87 33.81 30.18
N TRP A 759 5.05 33.87 30.79
CA TRP A 759 5.47 32.89 31.77
C TRP A 759 5.67 33.53 33.15
N PRO A 760 4.72 33.37 34.08
CA PRO A 760 4.90 33.78 35.46
C PRO A 760 5.84 32.79 36.18
N ILE A 761 6.98 33.28 36.65
CA ILE A 761 7.97 32.47 37.36
C ILE A 761 7.62 32.45 38.85
N ALA A 762 6.72 31.53 39.21
CA ALA A 762 6.40 31.24 40.59
C ALA A 762 7.57 30.51 41.27
N GLY A 763 7.93 30.91 42.49
CA GLY A 763 9.01 30.28 43.28
C GLY A 763 8.78 28.80 43.63
N THR A 764 7.59 28.27 43.36
CA THR A 764 7.24 26.84 43.45
C THR A 764 6.42 26.45 42.22
N GLY A 765 6.91 25.52 41.41
CA GLY A 765 6.25 25.09 40.17
C GLY A 765 6.84 23.80 39.60
N GLN A 766 6.20 23.26 38.55
CA GLN A 766 6.63 22.02 37.88
C GLN A 766 8.09 22.08 37.37
N THR A 767 8.77 20.94 37.41
CA THR A 767 10.07 20.72 36.76
C THR A 767 9.85 20.47 35.28
N LEU A 768 10.63 21.12 34.41
CA LEU A 768 10.57 20.88 32.96
C LEU A 768 11.09 19.47 32.65
N ASN A 769 10.30 18.67 31.93
CA ASN A 769 10.79 17.45 31.31
C ASN A 769 11.51 17.78 29.98
N GLU A 770 12.16 16.78 29.37
CA GLU A 770 12.89 16.95 28.12
C GLU A 770 12.00 17.46 26.97
N HIS A 771 10.73 17.04 26.94
CA HIS A 771 9.74 17.52 25.96
C HIS A 771 9.49 19.03 26.09
N ALA A 772 9.28 19.52 27.32
CA ALA A 772 9.06 20.93 27.60
C ALA A 772 10.28 21.77 27.21
N VAL A 773 11.49 21.31 27.55
CA VAL A 773 12.74 21.97 27.18
C VAL A 773 12.90 22.06 25.66
N ALA A 774 12.69 20.96 24.95
CA ALA A 774 12.77 20.93 23.49
C ALA A 774 11.69 21.81 22.83
N GLY A 775 10.47 21.80 23.37
CA GLY A 775 9.36 22.63 22.89
C GLY A 775 9.65 24.13 23.03
N ILE A 776 10.18 24.57 24.18
CA ILE A 776 10.55 25.97 24.41
C ILE A 776 11.71 26.39 23.51
N ASN A 777 12.75 25.56 23.37
CA ASN A 777 13.88 25.88 22.48
C ASN A 777 13.43 25.99 21.02
N ARG A 778 12.52 25.09 20.57
CA ARG A 778 11.90 25.18 19.24
C ARG A 778 11.08 26.46 19.06
N TYR A 779 10.30 26.83 20.08
CA TYR A 779 9.48 28.04 20.08
C TYR A 779 10.34 29.31 19.92
N ILE A 780 11.42 29.42 20.71
CA ILE A 780 12.37 30.53 20.63
C ILE A 780 13.06 30.56 19.26
N ALA A 781 13.55 29.41 18.77
CA ALA A 781 14.20 29.30 17.46
C ALA A 781 13.24 29.61 16.29
N GLY A 782 11.94 29.34 16.47
CA GLY A 782 10.88 29.65 15.50
C GLY A 782 10.44 31.11 15.49
N GLY A 783 11.00 31.97 16.36
CA GLY A 783 10.67 33.39 16.47
C GLY A 783 9.50 33.71 17.40
N GLY A 784 9.07 32.77 18.24
CA GLY A 784 8.08 33.01 19.29
C GLY A 784 8.64 33.89 20.41
N LEU A 785 7.83 34.81 20.93
CA LEU A 785 8.24 35.74 21.99
C LEU A 785 7.80 35.22 23.38
N ILE A 786 8.75 35.03 24.30
CA ILE A 786 8.48 34.68 25.70
C ILE A 786 8.76 35.88 26.62
N LEU A 787 7.77 36.22 27.46
CA LEU A 787 7.94 37.14 28.59
C LEU A 787 8.02 36.36 29.91
N PHE A 788 9.23 36.25 30.47
CA PHE A 788 9.44 35.72 31.82
C PHE A 788 9.18 36.82 32.86
N ASP A 789 8.18 36.62 33.72
CA ASP A 789 7.84 37.57 34.78
C ASP A 789 8.09 36.96 36.16
N THR A 790 9.13 37.48 36.83
CA THR A 790 9.54 36.99 38.15
C THR A 790 8.72 37.55 39.30
N ALA A 791 7.92 38.61 39.06
CA ALA A 791 7.06 39.27 40.06
C ALA A 791 7.72 39.69 41.40
N ASP A 792 9.05 39.67 41.48
CA ASP A 792 9.81 39.82 42.74
C ASP A 792 10.09 41.27 43.13
N GLN A 793 9.69 42.26 42.33
CA GLN A 793 10.11 43.67 42.52
C GLN A 793 9.76 44.25 43.91
N ASN A 794 8.62 43.86 44.49
CA ASN A 794 8.21 44.30 45.83
C ASN A 794 9.11 43.74 46.95
N ILE A 795 9.75 42.59 46.71
CA ILE A 795 10.61 41.91 47.69
C ILE A 795 12.04 42.44 47.56
N THR A 796 12.54 42.59 46.32
CA THR A 796 13.91 43.02 46.03
C THR A 796 14.12 44.51 46.27
N GLY A 797 13.08 45.35 46.03
CA GLY A 797 13.13 46.80 46.21
C GLY A 797 13.31 47.28 47.65
N ILE A 798 13.14 46.40 48.64
CA ILE A 798 13.28 46.72 50.09
C ILE A 798 14.58 46.15 50.68
N GLY A 799 15.11 45.05 50.12
CA GLY A 799 16.17 44.25 50.76
C GLY A 799 17.47 44.03 49.98
N GLY A 800 17.58 44.42 48.70
CA GLY A 800 18.85 44.40 47.96
C GLY A 800 19.45 43.01 47.65
N GLY A 801 18.62 41.98 47.40
CA GLY A 801 19.05 40.62 47.03
C GLY A 801 18.27 40.03 45.84
N MET A 802 18.65 38.84 45.36
CA MET A 802 17.86 38.08 44.37
C MET A 802 16.57 37.55 45.00
N GLY A 803 15.44 37.76 44.34
CA GLY A 803 14.15 37.21 44.73
C GLY A 803 13.98 35.74 44.34
N PRO A 804 12.97 35.05 44.90
CA PRO A 804 12.70 33.63 44.65
C PRO A 804 12.38 33.30 43.18
N GLY A 805 11.69 34.18 42.45
CA GLY A 805 11.42 34.03 41.03
C GLY A 805 12.68 34.13 40.17
N VAL A 806 13.61 35.04 40.48
CA VAL A 806 14.90 35.13 39.77
C VAL A 806 15.75 33.87 39.97
N MET A 807 15.81 33.33 41.20
CA MET A 807 16.51 32.07 41.48
C MET A 807 15.89 30.91 40.70
N ARG A 808 14.55 30.84 40.66
CA ARG A 808 13.85 29.80 39.91
C ARG A 808 14.09 29.90 38.40
N LEU A 809 14.14 31.11 37.85
CA LEU A 809 14.46 31.31 36.43
C LEU A 809 15.87 30.80 36.09
N GLN A 810 16.85 31.00 36.98
CA GLN A 810 18.21 30.48 36.78
C GLN A 810 18.24 28.94 36.79
N GLU A 811 17.47 28.29 37.67
CA GLU A 811 17.34 26.83 37.66
C GLU A 811 16.73 26.31 36.35
N LEU A 812 15.72 27.01 35.83
CA LEU A 812 15.04 26.65 34.58
C LEU A 812 15.91 26.91 33.34
N ALA A 813 16.76 27.94 33.37
CA ALA A 813 17.60 28.33 32.25
C ALA A 813 18.70 27.32 31.90
N GLY A 814 19.05 26.38 32.78
CA GLY A 814 20.11 25.39 32.53
C GLY A 814 19.85 24.43 31.36
N GLY A 815 18.60 24.26 30.93
CA GLY A 815 18.23 23.47 29.75
C GLY A 815 17.77 24.31 28.54
N LEU A 816 17.58 25.62 28.71
CA LEU A 816 17.01 26.49 27.69
C LEU A 816 18.12 27.22 26.91
N ASP A 817 17.98 27.29 25.60
CA ASP A 817 18.93 27.97 24.71
C ASP A 817 18.65 29.49 24.69
N ILE A 818 18.90 30.15 25.82
CA ILE A 818 18.63 31.58 26.01
C ILE A 818 19.89 32.39 25.65
N PRO A 819 19.84 33.29 24.64
CA PRO A 819 20.96 34.15 24.31
C PRO A 819 21.31 35.14 25.44
N PRO A 820 22.52 35.74 25.44
CA PRO A 820 22.91 36.73 26.45
C PRO A 820 21.91 37.90 26.53
N LEU A 821 21.44 38.21 27.75
CA LEU A 821 20.47 39.28 28.01
C LEU A 821 21.15 40.62 28.35
N VAL A 822 20.57 41.71 27.87
CA VAL A 822 20.98 43.10 28.12
C VAL A 822 19.78 43.93 28.61
N PRO A 823 19.98 44.98 29.42
CA PRO A 823 18.88 45.85 29.85
C PRO A 823 18.32 46.62 28.64
N VAL A 824 17.00 46.78 28.60
CA VAL A 824 16.32 47.51 27.51
C VAL A 824 16.69 48.99 27.56
N GLY A 825 17.38 49.47 26.52
CA GLY A 825 17.74 50.88 26.33
C GLY A 825 16.55 51.77 25.96
N GLY A 826 16.67 53.08 26.15
CA GLY A 826 15.59 54.05 25.85
C GLY A 826 15.23 54.16 24.36
N ASP A 827 16.15 53.77 23.48
CA ASP A 827 16.02 53.73 22.02
C ASP A 827 15.50 52.40 21.46
N HIS A 828 15.31 51.39 22.33
CA HIS A 828 14.83 50.07 21.95
C HIS A 828 13.44 50.12 21.32
N VAL A 829 13.15 49.26 20.34
CA VAL A 829 11.87 49.28 19.60
C VAL A 829 10.66 49.10 20.53
N LEU A 830 10.78 48.33 21.61
CA LEU A 830 9.74 48.17 22.65
C LEU A 830 9.27 49.50 23.27
N THR A 831 10.07 50.57 23.29
CA THR A 831 9.64 51.89 23.80
C THR A 831 8.74 52.63 22.82
N ARG A 832 8.64 52.17 21.58
CA ARG A 832 7.94 52.84 20.46
C ARG A 832 7.21 51.90 19.51
N ALA A 833 6.94 50.66 19.94
CA ALA A 833 6.30 49.63 19.12
C ALA A 833 4.83 49.99 18.81
N PHE A 834 4.14 50.73 19.68
CA PHE A 834 2.81 51.31 19.39
C PHE A 834 2.62 52.64 20.11
N TYR A 835 2.76 52.64 21.43
CA TYR A 835 2.86 53.80 22.30
C TYR A 835 4.32 54.22 22.51
N LEU A 836 4.52 55.50 22.79
CA LEU A 836 5.81 56.02 23.28
C LEU A 836 5.88 55.85 24.80
N LEU A 837 6.85 55.08 25.26
CA LEU A 837 7.08 54.72 26.65
C LEU A 837 8.48 55.15 27.10
N LYS A 838 8.62 55.50 28.38
CA LYS A 838 9.93 55.79 28.99
C LYS A 838 10.37 54.67 29.94
N ASP A 839 9.40 53.96 30.48
CA ASP A 839 9.51 52.93 31.49
C ASP A 839 8.46 51.85 31.24
N PHE A 840 8.66 50.68 31.87
CA PHE A 840 7.83 49.48 31.69
C PHE A 840 7.21 49.05 33.04
N PRO A 841 6.30 49.86 33.62
CA PRO A 841 5.68 49.53 34.90
C PRO A 841 4.70 48.36 34.76
N GLY A 842 4.63 47.54 35.81
CA GLY A 842 3.57 46.55 36.02
C GLY A 842 2.77 46.93 37.25
N ARG A 843 2.44 45.97 38.11
CA ARG A 843 1.88 46.26 39.43
C ARG A 843 2.87 47.03 40.29
N TRP A 844 4.16 46.76 40.08
CA TRP A 844 5.28 47.45 40.70
C TRP A 844 6.04 48.32 39.69
N VAL A 845 6.83 49.25 40.20
CA VAL A 845 7.71 50.13 39.42
C VAL A 845 9.17 49.92 39.82
N GLY A 846 10.09 50.33 38.94
CA GLY A 846 11.53 50.33 39.23
C GLY A 846 12.27 49.03 38.88
N GLY A 847 11.57 47.99 38.41
CA GLY A 847 12.21 46.78 37.89
C GLY A 847 12.81 47.00 36.51
N THR A 848 14.02 46.47 36.28
CA THR A 848 14.70 46.50 34.98
C THR A 848 14.10 45.44 34.06
N LEU A 849 13.75 45.84 32.83
CA LEU A 849 13.37 44.92 31.76
C LEU A 849 14.63 44.51 30.99
N TRP A 850 14.82 43.20 30.81
CA TRP A 850 15.94 42.61 30.09
C TRP A 850 15.46 41.99 28.78
N VAL A 851 16.30 42.06 27.76
CA VAL A 851 16.02 41.57 26.40
C VAL A 851 17.25 40.88 25.83
N GLU A 852 17.09 39.91 24.94
CA GLU A 852 18.23 39.27 24.27
C GLU A 852 19.09 40.25 23.45
N THR A 853 20.39 39.98 23.37
CA THR A 853 21.31 40.80 22.57
C THR A 853 21.01 40.60 21.08
N PRO A 854 20.81 41.68 20.28
CA PRO A 854 20.53 41.53 18.86
C PRO A 854 21.71 40.85 18.15
N GLN A 855 21.54 39.60 17.74
CA GLN A 855 22.48 38.94 16.84
C GLN A 855 22.18 39.36 15.41
N THR A 856 23.23 39.59 14.61
CA THR A 856 23.05 39.98 13.20
C THR A 856 22.37 38.85 12.41
N ARG A 857 21.08 39.09 12.08
CA ARG A 857 20.27 38.46 11.01
C ARG A 857 19.57 37.12 11.30
N VAL A 858 19.37 36.74 12.55
CA VAL A 858 18.41 35.67 12.89
C VAL A 858 17.18 36.35 13.49
N ASN A 859 16.00 36.15 12.89
CA ASN A 859 14.69 36.67 13.33
C ASN A 859 14.40 38.18 13.14
N ASP A 860 14.80 38.77 12.01
CA ASP A 860 14.52 40.17 11.63
C ASP A 860 14.95 41.26 12.64
N GLY A 861 15.52 40.94 13.81
CA GLY A 861 15.83 41.89 14.88
C GLY A 861 14.75 42.03 15.96
N VAL A 862 13.78 41.11 16.02
CA VAL A 862 12.85 40.97 17.15
C VAL A 862 13.50 40.09 18.21
N ALA A 863 13.43 40.54 19.46
CA ALA A 863 13.88 39.78 20.61
C ALA A 863 12.86 38.70 20.98
N SER A 864 13.32 37.45 20.98
CA SER A 864 12.53 36.26 21.28
C SER A 864 12.37 36.06 22.81
N VAL A 865 13.31 36.58 23.60
CA VAL A 865 13.28 36.47 25.07
C VAL A 865 13.27 37.85 25.76
N ILE A 866 12.29 38.05 26.64
CA ILE A 866 12.16 39.23 27.52
C ILE A 866 12.00 38.76 28.98
N VAL A 867 12.71 39.41 29.91
CA VAL A 867 12.63 39.10 31.35
C VAL A 867 12.30 40.36 32.14
N GLY A 868 11.29 40.30 33.00
CA GLY A 868 10.90 41.39 33.91
C GLY A 868 10.54 40.91 35.32
N SER A 869 10.29 41.88 36.21
CA SER A 869 10.02 41.64 37.63
C SER A 869 8.79 42.39 38.18
N ASN A 870 8.10 43.15 37.34
CA ASN A 870 7.12 44.15 37.78
C ASN A 870 5.70 43.60 38.01
N ASP A 871 5.47 42.28 37.90
CA ASP A 871 4.14 41.65 38.07
C ASP A 871 3.12 42.27 37.09
N PHE A 872 3.32 41.99 35.80
CA PHE A 872 2.57 42.61 34.71
C PHE A 872 1.13 42.11 34.63
N ALA A 873 0.92 40.79 34.77
CA ALA A 873 -0.42 40.21 34.72
C ALA A 873 -1.35 40.80 35.78
N ALA A 874 -0.87 41.04 37.01
CA ALA A 874 -1.69 41.66 38.04
C ALA A 874 -2.08 43.11 37.73
N ALA A 875 -1.26 43.86 36.99
CA ALA A 875 -1.63 45.21 36.54
C ALA A 875 -2.71 45.19 35.46
N TRP A 876 -2.68 44.18 34.59
CA TRP A 876 -3.63 43.99 33.50
C TRP A 876 -4.93 43.29 33.92
N ALA A 877 -4.95 42.65 35.09
CA ALA A 877 -6.06 41.80 35.50
C ALA A 877 -7.34 42.58 35.79
N ILE A 878 -8.41 42.18 35.11
CA ILE A 878 -9.77 42.69 35.28
C ILE A 878 -10.72 41.57 35.72
N ASP A 879 -11.78 41.93 36.45
CA ASP A 879 -12.88 41.03 36.78
C ASP A 879 -13.93 40.95 35.65
N ASP A 880 -14.98 40.15 35.86
CA ASP A 880 -16.08 39.97 34.89
C ASP A 880 -16.87 41.25 34.61
N TYR A 881 -16.70 42.31 35.44
CA TYR A 881 -17.30 43.64 35.27
C TYR A 881 -16.32 44.65 34.66
N GLY A 882 -15.15 44.21 34.21
CA GLY A 882 -14.10 45.05 33.64
C GLY A 882 -13.38 45.93 34.67
N GLN A 883 -13.53 45.66 35.97
CA GLN A 883 -12.87 46.43 37.02
C GLN A 883 -11.49 45.83 37.36
N PRO A 884 -10.46 46.65 37.65
CA PRO A 884 -9.14 46.13 37.98
C PRO A 884 -9.12 45.30 39.28
N MET A 885 -8.51 44.11 39.24
CA MET A 885 -8.48 43.18 40.36
C MET A 885 -7.44 43.52 41.45
N PHE A 886 -6.32 44.15 41.07
CA PHE A 886 -5.21 44.44 41.98
C PHE A 886 -4.84 45.93 42.00
N PRO A 887 -4.46 46.49 43.17
CA PRO A 887 -3.91 47.83 43.25
C PRO A 887 -2.50 47.87 42.66
N VAL A 888 -2.24 48.85 41.80
CA VAL A 888 -0.89 49.16 41.28
C VAL A 888 -0.21 50.20 42.19
N THR A 889 1.04 49.95 42.56
CA THR A 889 1.74 50.75 43.57
C THR A 889 3.05 51.29 43.01
N PRO A 890 3.39 52.57 43.23
CA PRO A 890 2.63 53.62 43.95
C PRO A 890 1.72 54.49 43.06
N GLY A 891 1.75 54.31 41.74
CA GLY A 891 1.30 55.30 40.75
C GLY A 891 -0.18 55.27 40.34
N GLY A 892 -1.03 54.48 41.00
CA GLY A 892 -2.48 54.44 40.76
C GLY A 892 -2.87 54.21 39.29
N GLU A 893 -4.04 54.70 38.87
CA GLU A 893 -4.58 54.41 37.52
C GLU A 893 -3.67 54.91 36.38
N ARG A 894 -2.84 55.93 36.60
CA ARG A 894 -1.83 56.35 35.61
C ARG A 894 -0.79 55.26 35.38
N GLN A 895 -0.32 54.60 36.43
CA GLN A 895 0.61 53.48 36.31
C GLN A 895 -0.04 52.31 35.58
N ARG A 896 -1.29 51.99 35.90
CA ARG A 896 -2.06 50.94 35.22
C ARG A 896 -2.21 51.21 33.74
N GLU A 897 -2.53 52.45 33.37
CA GLU A 897 -2.61 52.87 31.97
C GLU A 897 -1.27 52.69 31.24
N ILE A 898 -0.14 53.01 31.88
CA ILE A 898 1.18 52.79 31.27
C ILE A 898 1.49 51.28 31.18
N ALA A 899 1.08 50.48 32.16
CA ALA A 899 1.21 49.02 32.11
C ALA A 899 0.43 48.42 30.94
N TYR A 900 -0.80 48.88 30.69
CA TYR A 900 -1.58 48.47 29.51
C TYR A 900 -0.87 48.85 28.20
N ARG A 901 -0.32 50.06 28.12
CA ARG A 901 0.45 50.49 26.93
C ARG A 901 1.71 49.65 26.71
N PHE A 902 2.37 49.23 27.79
CA PHE A 902 3.49 48.29 27.69
C PHE A 902 3.03 46.94 27.13
N GLY A 903 1.93 46.38 27.64
CA GLY A 903 1.36 45.14 27.09
C GLY A 903 1.00 45.25 25.61
N VAL A 904 0.41 46.38 25.19
CA VAL A 904 0.14 46.65 23.76
C VAL A 904 1.44 46.73 22.96
N ASN A 905 2.47 47.43 23.45
CA ASN A 905 3.77 47.49 22.79
C ASN A 905 4.42 46.11 22.65
N LEU A 906 4.34 45.27 23.68
CA LEU A 906 4.87 43.91 23.68
C LEU A 906 4.24 43.05 22.58
N VAL A 907 2.91 43.04 22.50
CA VAL A 907 2.19 42.25 21.49
C VAL A 907 2.40 42.82 20.09
N MET A 908 2.36 44.15 19.93
CA MET A 908 2.65 44.77 18.64
C MET A 908 4.08 44.52 18.19
N TYR A 909 5.04 44.48 19.12
CA TYR A 909 6.43 44.14 18.82
C TYR A 909 6.56 42.70 18.31
N ALA A 910 5.87 41.74 18.93
CA ALA A 910 5.83 40.35 18.47
C ALA A 910 5.18 40.21 17.08
N LEU A 911 4.07 40.92 16.84
CA LEU A 911 3.28 40.78 15.60
C LEU A 911 3.82 41.55 14.39
N THR A 912 4.55 42.65 14.60
CA THR A 912 4.94 43.56 13.50
C THR A 912 6.42 43.55 13.16
N GLY A 913 7.22 42.73 13.85
CA GLY A 913 8.61 42.54 13.47
C GLY A 913 9.47 43.81 13.62
N ASN A 914 10.44 43.94 12.73
CA ASN A 914 11.37 45.07 12.68
C ASN A 914 10.85 46.28 11.88
N TYR A 915 9.61 46.25 11.38
CA TYR A 915 9.03 47.31 10.54
C TYR A 915 9.16 48.73 11.15
N LYS A 916 9.24 48.85 12.48
CA LYS A 916 9.41 50.13 13.19
C LYS A 916 10.86 50.50 13.54
N SER A 917 11.83 49.64 13.24
CA SER A 917 13.26 49.94 13.27
C SER A 917 13.75 50.61 11.99
N ASP A 918 12.94 50.58 10.93
CA ASP A 918 13.26 51.12 9.62
C ASP A 918 13.40 52.65 9.68
N GLN A 919 14.55 53.17 9.26
CA GLN A 919 14.97 54.56 9.49
C GLN A 919 14.05 55.62 8.85
N VAL A 920 13.12 55.20 7.97
CA VAL A 920 12.19 56.05 7.24
C VAL A 920 11.22 56.80 8.18
N HIS A 921 10.89 56.25 9.35
CA HIS A 921 9.95 56.87 10.29
C HIS A 921 10.59 57.67 11.42
N VAL A 922 11.92 57.61 11.58
CA VAL A 922 12.66 58.29 12.66
C VAL A 922 12.47 59.82 12.65
N PRO A 923 12.51 60.53 11.51
CA PRO A 923 12.33 61.99 11.50
C PRO A 923 10.96 62.44 12.05
N ALA A 924 9.88 61.75 11.66
CA ALA A 924 8.52 62.08 12.11
C ALA A 924 8.27 61.74 13.60
N ILE A 925 9.03 60.79 14.16
CA ILE A 925 8.99 60.43 15.58
C ILE A 925 9.73 61.48 16.43
N LEU A 926 10.89 61.97 15.96
CA LEU A 926 11.66 63.01 16.63
C LEU A 926 10.90 64.36 16.67
N GLU A 927 10.23 64.72 15.57
CA GLU A 927 9.40 65.93 15.48
C GLU A 927 8.25 65.95 16.51
N ARG A 928 7.68 64.78 16.83
CA ARG A 928 6.64 64.63 17.87
C ARG A 928 7.18 64.61 19.29
N LEU A 929 8.46 64.29 19.47
CA LEU A 929 9.17 64.34 20.75
C LEU A 929 9.72 65.75 21.07
N GLY A 930 9.59 66.70 20.15
CA GLY A 930 10.06 68.07 20.32
C GLY A 930 11.58 68.20 20.25
N GLN A 931 12.25 67.33 19.49
CA GLN A 931 13.68 67.39 19.18
C GLN A 931 13.92 67.66 17.70
#